data_AF-A0A2G9TVP0-F1
#
_entry.id   AF-A0A2G9TVP0-F1
#
_cell.length_a   1.000
_cell.length_b   1.000
_cell.length_c   1.000
_cell.angle_alpha   90.00
_cell.angle_beta   90.00
_cell.angle_gamma   90.00
#
_symmetry.space_group_name_H-M   'P 1'
#
loop_
_entity.id
_entity.type
_entity.pdbx_description
1 polymer ?
#
loop_
_entity_poly.entity_id
_entity_poly.type
_entity_poly.pdbx_seq_one_letter_code
_entity_poly.pdbx_strand_id
1 'polypeptide(L)'
;MHRRNDAFFNKALPEFLQRTRELFVKFSLFVQLDKIKVNDGMTDCEIEIVEKNRSERSLTLHRTIDSFTFSSTAVECSHAVIEQCNVIYSHKDEIDHPVVGKISNILKLPGEDVKVFSIGKAAWLIQIGRPEDSVTSESDLTAIIVEVLQLALDLNLPIKSIEQIQYPVACYGGLKVFVKSIDGAGNLTIYGSYGSRCGSWTNIRVEDEEPVKEINQLELKYFSDSPTTKCLAKIGIDCDRIDRHETFTSMGLDSLQCAELEMALQSEFPNYSIPTGIAMTKNTVEELDTYLMSCVVACEINNKDDDAYLGHVPLSPQQRGLVFMSELEPLTRAQFNEPVVFAMNAAIFDERRFSMVLNTLVMRHSVLRTKYYANGQTILSGTEAFFTCRKSSLDPHIFVKAPIDIKSSSMHVMVCYSAGRVVVCLVFHHIAVDGHSINIITREIGALYSGQKLTLPRKQYADYARHAANLNHNERLAKWREKLNCREFQLLPTDKSRTAKRTYNGGSIQKQIPTALQNSLRRLRQAANCTNFCIFTAVYKFLIYKTTGILDFPIGFPSTLRTKEHADTVGCFVNMVPLVEALDPSCTMVQYLSRLSAATAEAKSADVPLDVLVSDLSIERDDNVSPLFQVLLVLDKVQPPSPENDIVLLDCSTQFAKYEQTWYFRTDGKSINICVEYNRDLFRPRTIEDLVDRFLFVLSTFEKLSPDCRLKDIAIVKQIELGSILKKRSANMGDISKATVLEMFRKNLSTTSFISFRGERMSYEGLDEE
;
A
#
# COMPACT_ATOMS: atom_id res chain seq x y z
N MET A 1 -50.96 1.30 -4.43
CA MET A 1 -50.08 1.50 -3.25
C MET A 1 -49.39 2.84 -3.39
N HIS A 2 -49.51 3.71 -2.39
CA HIS A 2 -49.33 5.17 -2.51
C HIS A 2 -47.86 5.63 -2.51
N ARG A 3 -47.56 6.63 -3.35
CA ARG A 3 -46.25 7.24 -3.68
C ARG A 3 -45.45 7.89 -2.52
N ARG A 4 -45.95 7.94 -1.29
CA ARG A 4 -45.29 8.67 -0.19
C ARG A 4 -44.40 7.82 0.73
N ASN A 5 -44.51 6.48 0.68
CA ASN A 5 -43.63 5.57 1.43
C ASN A 5 -42.53 4.90 0.60
N ASP A 6 -42.53 5.09 -0.72
CA ASP A 6 -41.42 4.66 -1.58
C ASP A 6 -40.09 5.32 -1.16
N ALA A 7 -40.13 6.53 -0.60
CA ALA A 7 -38.93 7.21 -0.15
C ALA A 7 -38.29 6.55 1.09
N PHE A 8 -39.08 5.97 2.00
CA PHE A 8 -38.52 5.23 3.13
C PHE A 8 -38.11 3.81 2.74
N PHE A 9 -38.93 3.04 2.02
CA PHE A 9 -38.60 1.64 1.74
C PHE A 9 -37.75 1.38 0.48
N ASN A 10 -37.77 2.27 -0.53
CA ASN A 10 -36.94 2.15 -1.73
C ASN A 10 -35.71 3.08 -1.74
N LYS A 11 -35.66 4.10 -0.87
CA LYS A 11 -34.50 4.99 -0.71
C LYS A 11 -33.92 4.93 0.70
N ALA A 12 -34.69 5.22 1.73
CA ALA A 12 -34.15 5.40 3.08
C ALA A 12 -33.87 4.10 3.84
N LEU A 13 -34.49 2.97 3.54
CA LEU A 13 -34.26 1.66 4.17
C LEU A 13 -33.09 0.94 3.49
N PRO A 14 -32.93 0.97 2.16
CA PRO A 14 -31.67 0.64 1.52
C PRO A 14 -30.55 1.57 1.99
N GLU A 15 -30.78 2.88 2.12
CA GLU A 15 -29.81 3.84 2.64
C GLU A 15 -29.59 3.72 4.17
N PHE A 16 -30.57 3.24 4.93
CA PHE A 16 -30.48 2.96 6.38
C PHE A 16 -29.84 1.61 6.63
N LEU A 17 -30.12 0.56 5.85
CA LEU A 17 -29.42 -0.72 5.86
C LEU A 17 -28.01 -0.56 5.30
N GLN A 18 -27.81 0.33 4.33
CA GLN A 18 -26.50 0.74 3.84
C GLN A 18 -25.78 1.60 4.88
N ARG A 19 -26.43 2.55 5.57
CA ARG A 19 -25.85 3.31 6.71
C ARG A 19 -25.64 2.45 7.93
N THR A 20 -26.47 1.43 8.17
CA THR A 20 -26.37 0.46 9.27
C THR A 20 -25.31 -0.58 8.95
N ARG A 21 -25.12 -0.95 7.66
CA ARG A 21 -23.92 -1.64 7.14
C ARG A 21 -22.68 -0.75 7.27
N GLU A 22 -22.75 0.52 6.91
CA GLU A 22 -21.66 1.50 7.08
C GLU A 22 -21.37 1.74 8.57
N LEU A 23 -22.35 1.58 9.47
CA LEU A 23 -22.23 1.65 10.93
C LEU A 23 -21.73 0.34 11.54
N PHE A 24 -22.16 -0.84 11.07
CA PHE A 24 -21.64 -2.15 11.48
C PHE A 24 -20.20 -2.38 10.97
N VAL A 25 -19.90 -1.86 9.78
CA VAL A 25 -18.55 -1.78 9.20
C VAL A 25 -17.73 -0.65 9.86
N LYS A 26 -18.36 0.45 10.33
CA LYS A 26 -17.66 1.50 11.14
C LYS A 26 -17.42 1.12 12.60
N PHE A 27 -18.28 0.32 13.22
CA PHE A 27 -18.31 0.07 14.67
C PHE A 27 -18.06 -1.39 15.04
N SER A 28 -17.19 -2.07 14.29
CA SER A 28 -16.38 -3.16 14.83
C SER A 28 -15.13 -2.62 15.53
N LEU A 29 -15.33 -1.64 16.44
CA LEU A 29 -14.73 -1.56 17.78
C LEU A 29 -15.12 -0.24 18.47
N PHE A 30 -15.62 -0.38 19.70
CA PHE A 30 -16.00 0.64 20.69
C PHE A 30 -17.29 1.45 20.43
N VAL A 31 -18.38 1.01 21.06
CA VAL A 31 -19.28 1.95 21.73
C VAL A 31 -18.72 2.20 23.13
N GLN A 32 -18.18 3.39 23.37
CA GLN A 32 -18.10 3.96 24.72
C GLN A 32 -19.54 4.40 25.08
N LEU A 33 -20.23 3.59 25.87
CA LEU A 33 -21.50 3.98 26.49
C LEU A 33 -21.19 4.69 27.81
N ASP A 34 -20.97 6.00 27.77
CA ASP A 34 -21.07 6.79 28.99
C ASP A 34 -22.54 6.92 29.37
N LYS A 35 -22.88 6.23 30.47
CA LYS A 35 -24.16 6.24 31.23
C LYS A 35 -25.30 5.39 30.66
N ILE A 36 -25.27 4.10 30.98
CA ILE A 36 -26.50 3.35 31.27
C ILE A 36 -26.37 2.83 32.71
N LYS A 37 -27.33 3.20 33.56
CA LYS A 37 -27.48 2.60 34.89
C LYS A 37 -27.89 1.14 34.70
N VAL A 38 -27.13 0.23 35.30
CA VAL A 38 -27.56 -1.14 35.51
C VAL A 38 -28.71 -1.08 36.51
N ASN A 39 -29.93 -1.35 36.05
CA ASN A 39 -31.03 -1.71 36.94
C ASN A 39 -30.93 -3.21 37.19
N ASP A 40 -30.29 -3.58 38.29
CA ASP A 40 -30.53 -4.87 38.94
C ASP A 40 -31.89 -4.77 39.62
N GLY A 41 -32.93 -5.17 38.89
CA GLY A 41 -34.30 -5.19 39.39
C GLY A 41 -34.99 -6.42 38.86
N MET A 42 -34.97 -7.49 39.66
CA MET A 42 -35.97 -8.56 39.56
C MET A 42 -37.37 -7.93 39.57
N THR A 43 -38.18 -8.32 38.60
CA THR A 43 -39.64 -8.29 38.74
C THR A 43 -40.13 -9.68 38.47
N ASP A 44 -40.52 -10.35 39.55
CA ASP A 44 -41.28 -11.60 39.54
C ASP A 44 -42.58 -11.41 38.75
N CYS A 45 -42.83 -12.31 37.81
CA CYS A 45 -44.17 -12.70 37.41
C CYS A 45 -44.17 -14.23 37.28
N GLU A 46 -44.98 -14.88 38.11
CA GLU A 46 -45.11 -16.32 38.23
C GLU A 46 -45.41 -16.99 36.89
N ILE A 47 -44.58 -17.98 36.52
CA ILE A 47 -44.91 -18.96 35.48
C ILE A 47 -45.22 -20.26 36.21
N GLU A 48 -46.49 -20.65 36.18
CA GLU A 48 -46.94 -21.99 36.52
C GLU A 48 -46.21 -23.00 35.62
N ILE A 49 -45.39 -23.83 36.27
CA ILE A 49 -44.65 -24.92 35.63
C ILE A 49 -45.65 -26.03 35.28
N VAL A 50 -45.79 -26.32 33.99
CA VAL A 50 -46.18 -27.67 33.55
C VAL A 50 -45.03 -28.24 32.74
N GLU A 51 -44.14 -28.95 33.44
CA GLU A 51 -43.19 -29.87 32.85
C GLU A 51 -43.93 -30.92 32.02
N LYS A 52 -43.45 -31.14 30.78
CA LYS A 52 -43.41 -32.49 30.21
C LYS A 52 -42.33 -32.62 29.14
N ASN A 53 -41.17 -33.08 29.59
CA ASN A 53 -40.26 -34.02 28.94
C ASN A 53 -40.28 -34.06 27.41
N ARG A 54 -39.35 -33.35 26.76
CA ARG A 54 -38.65 -33.87 25.58
C ARG A 54 -37.18 -33.47 25.62
N SER A 55 -36.33 -34.49 25.53
CA SER A 55 -34.87 -34.47 25.55
C SER A 55 -34.25 -33.28 24.83
N GLU A 56 -33.41 -32.53 25.53
CA GLU A 56 -32.34 -31.75 24.91
C GLU A 56 -31.55 -32.68 23.98
N ARG A 57 -31.70 -32.48 22.67
CA ARG A 57 -30.78 -33.00 21.68
C ARG A 57 -29.93 -31.82 21.24
N SER A 58 -28.73 -31.71 21.82
CA SER A 58 -27.67 -30.91 21.24
C SER A 58 -27.30 -31.53 19.89
N LEU A 59 -27.57 -30.83 18.80
CA LEU A 59 -26.90 -31.12 17.53
C LEU A 59 -25.61 -30.32 17.52
N THR A 60 -24.55 -30.99 17.99
CA THR A 60 -23.15 -30.60 17.83
C THR A 60 -22.76 -30.86 16.38
N LEU A 61 -22.25 -29.85 15.66
CA LEU A 61 -21.51 -30.10 14.41
C LEU A 61 -20.01 -29.96 14.70
N HIS A 62 -19.32 -31.09 14.65
CA HIS A 62 -17.86 -31.17 14.62
C HIS A 62 -17.33 -30.72 13.25
N ARG A 63 -16.24 -29.94 13.24
CA ARG A 63 -15.24 -30.01 12.16
C ARG A 63 -13.97 -30.60 12.74
N THR A 64 -13.75 -31.88 12.49
CA THR A 64 -12.42 -32.48 12.63
C THR A 64 -11.55 -31.88 11.54
N ILE A 65 -10.44 -31.26 11.95
CA ILE A 65 -9.35 -30.90 11.07
C ILE A 65 -8.60 -32.19 10.77
N ASP A 66 -8.86 -32.81 9.62
CA ASP A 66 -7.82 -33.60 8.98
C ASP A 66 -6.99 -32.65 8.11
N SER A 67 -5.67 -32.73 8.29
CA SER A 67 -4.66 -31.83 7.75
C SER A 67 -4.46 -31.90 6.23
N PHE A 68 -5.44 -32.38 5.45
CA PHE A 68 -5.37 -32.47 4.00
C PHE A 68 -6.76 -32.40 3.38
N THR A 69 -7.24 -31.20 3.02
CA THR A 69 -7.93 -30.88 1.75
C THR A 69 -8.61 -29.51 1.81
N PHE A 70 -8.44 -28.74 0.74
CA PHE A 70 -9.16 -27.51 0.42
C PHE A 70 -10.68 -27.76 0.37
N SER A 71 -11.48 -26.92 1.02
CA SER A 71 -12.79 -26.52 0.50
C SER A 71 -13.30 -25.24 1.18
N SER A 72 -13.72 -24.33 0.32
CA SER A 72 -14.44 -23.07 0.55
C SER A 72 -15.76 -23.28 1.30
N THR A 73 -16.25 -22.23 1.96
CA THR A 73 -17.54 -22.10 2.68
C THR A 73 -17.61 -22.68 4.10
N ALA A 74 -17.54 -21.80 5.11
CA ALA A 74 -18.43 -21.72 6.28
C ALA A 74 -17.83 -20.80 7.36
N VAL A 75 -18.59 -19.76 7.72
CA VAL A 75 -18.36 -18.79 8.80
C VAL A 75 -18.97 -19.36 10.09
N GLU A 76 -18.36 -19.13 11.26
CA GLU A 76 -19.02 -19.37 12.54
C GLU A 76 -19.08 -18.10 13.41
N CYS A 77 -20.30 -17.80 13.83
CA CYS A 77 -20.72 -16.66 14.64
C CYS A 77 -20.73 -17.03 16.13
N SER A 78 -20.44 -16.06 17.01
CA SER A 78 -20.53 -16.21 18.46
C SER A 78 -21.86 -15.67 19.00
N HIS A 79 -22.47 -16.46 19.92
CA HIS A 79 -23.67 -16.21 20.74
C HIS A 79 -25.03 -16.11 20.02
N ALA A 80 -25.73 -17.24 19.93
CA ALA A 80 -27.18 -17.29 19.68
C ALA A 80 -27.92 -17.79 20.92
N VAL A 81 -28.78 -16.96 21.49
CA VAL A 81 -29.87 -17.42 22.38
C VAL A 81 -30.93 -18.04 21.48
N ILE A 82 -31.23 -19.33 21.64
CA ILE A 82 -32.29 -20.00 20.88
C ILE A 82 -33.63 -19.66 21.54
N GLU A 83 -34.22 -18.53 21.17
CA GLU A 83 -35.65 -18.31 21.39
C GLU A 83 -36.45 -19.08 20.33
N GLN A 84 -37.25 -20.05 20.76
CA GLN A 84 -38.18 -20.77 19.90
C GLN A 84 -39.51 -20.01 19.77
N CYS A 85 -40.19 -20.18 18.63
CA CYS A 85 -41.52 -19.64 18.40
C CYS A 85 -42.55 -20.29 19.33
N ASN A 86 -42.77 -19.70 20.51
CA ASN A 86 -43.72 -20.16 21.53
C ASN A 86 -45.14 -19.58 21.34
N VAL A 87 -45.51 -19.24 20.10
CA VAL A 87 -46.82 -18.67 19.79
C VAL A 87 -47.84 -19.81 19.65
N ILE A 88 -48.85 -19.82 20.50
CA ILE A 88 -49.95 -20.81 20.46
C ILE A 88 -51.06 -20.27 19.53
N TYR A 89 -51.44 -21.04 18.52
CA TYR A 89 -52.51 -20.72 17.56
C TYR A 89 -53.22 -21.99 17.08
N SER A 90 -54.44 -21.85 16.57
CA SER A 90 -55.27 -22.94 16.03
C SER A 90 -55.56 -22.73 14.54
N HIS A 91 -55.88 -23.80 13.82
CA HIS A 91 -56.39 -23.70 12.43
C HIS A 91 -57.69 -22.89 12.32
N LYS A 92 -58.40 -22.66 13.43
CA LYS A 92 -59.58 -21.80 13.48
C LYS A 92 -59.25 -20.30 13.46
N ASP A 93 -57.99 -19.94 13.69
CA ASP A 93 -57.50 -18.55 13.71
C ASP A 93 -56.99 -18.08 12.34
N GLU A 94 -57.03 -18.95 11.32
CA GLU A 94 -56.66 -18.64 9.94
C GLU A 94 -57.65 -17.63 9.34
N ILE A 95 -57.13 -16.54 8.78
CA ILE A 95 -57.93 -15.48 8.18
C ILE A 95 -57.57 -15.33 6.70
N ASP A 96 -58.57 -15.04 5.88
CA ASP A 96 -58.33 -14.60 4.50
C ASP A 96 -57.99 -13.10 4.52
N HIS A 97 -56.75 -12.76 4.15
CA HIS A 97 -56.24 -11.40 4.21
C HIS A 97 -55.45 -11.03 2.94
N PRO A 98 -55.62 -9.82 2.37
CA PRO A 98 -54.94 -9.40 1.13
C PRO A 98 -53.41 -9.51 1.14
N VAL A 99 -52.80 -9.53 2.33
CA VAL A 99 -51.35 -9.71 2.52
C VAL A 99 -50.86 -11.06 1.96
N VAL A 100 -51.70 -12.10 1.96
CA VAL A 100 -51.40 -13.42 1.38
C VAL A 100 -51.03 -13.29 -0.09
N GLY A 101 -51.86 -12.59 -0.89
CA GLY A 101 -51.60 -12.37 -2.31
C GLY A 101 -50.37 -11.52 -2.58
N LYS A 102 -50.08 -10.54 -1.73
CA LYS A 102 -48.88 -9.69 -1.86
C LYS A 102 -47.59 -10.47 -1.58
N ILE A 103 -47.54 -11.25 -0.50
CA ILE A 103 -46.38 -12.09 -0.15
C ILE A 103 -46.19 -13.19 -1.20
N SER A 104 -47.28 -13.78 -1.70
CA SER A 104 -47.25 -14.77 -2.79
C SER A 104 -46.66 -14.18 -4.07
N ASN A 105 -46.99 -12.94 -4.41
CA ASN A 105 -46.42 -12.23 -5.56
C ASN A 105 -44.93 -11.89 -5.36
N ILE A 106 -44.53 -11.45 -4.16
CA ILE A 106 -43.11 -11.16 -3.83
C ILE A 106 -42.25 -12.41 -4.01
N LEU A 107 -42.71 -13.55 -3.45
CA LEU A 107 -41.95 -14.80 -3.47
C LEU A 107 -42.20 -15.68 -4.69
N LYS A 108 -43.13 -15.29 -5.58
CA LYS A 108 -43.61 -16.09 -6.72
C LYS A 108 -44.07 -17.49 -6.28
N LEU A 109 -44.84 -17.55 -5.21
CA LEU A 109 -45.39 -18.79 -4.63
C LEU A 109 -46.91 -18.88 -4.90
N PRO A 110 -47.49 -20.09 -4.96
CA PRO A 110 -48.94 -20.25 -4.96
C PRO A 110 -49.52 -19.79 -3.62
N GLY A 111 -50.71 -19.18 -3.64
CA GLY A 111 -51.33 -18.57 -2.45
C GLY A 111 -51.60 -19.55 -1.29
N GLU A 112 -51.67 -20.85 -1.57
CA GLU A 112 -51.85 -21.90 -0.57
C GLU A 112 -50.62 -22.11 0.34
N ASP A 113 -49.44 -21.65 -0.10
CA ASP A 113 -48.18 -21.72 0.65
C ASP A 113 -48.02 -20.56 1.64
N VAL A 114 -48.91 -19.57 1.63
CA VAL A 114 -48.86 -18.43 2.55
C VAL A 114 -50.16 -18.40 3.37
N LYS A 115 -50.04 -18.56 4.68
CA LYS A 115 -51.18 -18.54 5.62
C LYS A 115 -51.02 -17.43 6.63
N VAL A 116 -52.13 -16.81 7.02
CA VAL A 116 -52.16 -15.73 8.02
C VAL A 116 -53.11 -16.12 9.13
N PHE A 117 -52.65 -16.02 10.37
CA PHE A 117 -53.42 -16.32 11.57
C PHE A 117 -53.58 -15.05 12.41
N SER A 118 -54.79 -14.73 12.83
CA SER A 118 -55.07 -13.61 13.75
C SER A 118 -55.04 -14.12 15.18
N ILE A 119 -54.06 -13.66 15.97
CA ILE A 119 -53.81 -14.13 17.33
C ILE A 119 -54.19 -13.01 18.30
N GLY A 120 -55.45 -13.00 18.74
CA GLY A 120 -56.00 -11.94 19.59
C GLY A 120 -56.35 -10.66 18.82
N LYS A 121 -56.37 -9.51 19.51
CA LYS A 121 -56.90 -8.23 18.97
C LYS A 121 -55.90 -7.43 18.12
N ALA A 122 -54.61 -7.68 18.25
CA ALA A 122 -53.56 -6.87 17.61
C ALA A 122 -52.26 -7.67 17.37
N ALA A 123 -52.35 -8.97 17.12
CA ALA A 123 -51.20 -9.77 16.73
C ALA A 123 -51.56 -10.75 15.62
N TRP A 124 -50.58 -11.00 14.74
CA TRP A 124 -50.73 -11.83 13.56
C TRP A 124 -49.50 -12.70 13.37
N LEU A 125 -49.72 -13.93 12.92
CA LEU A 125 -48.67 -14.87 12.54
C LEU A 125 -48.83 -15.21 11.06
N ILE A 126 -47.78 -15.02 10.28
CA ILE A 126 -47.73 -15.35 8.87
C ILE A 126 -46.82 -16.56 8.72
N GLN A 127 -47.35 -17.63 8.12
CA GLN A 127 -46.59 -18.84 7.81
C GLN A 127 -46.39 -18.93 6.31
N ILE A 128 -45.14 -19.04 5.89
CA ILE A 128 -44.72 -19.16 4.50
C ILE A 128 -44.09 -20.55 4.36
N GLY A 129 -44.79 -21.47 3.70
CA GLY A 129 -44.30 -22.80 3.38
C GLY A 129 -43.39 -22.75 2.17
N ARG A 130 -42.14 -23.20 2.31
CA ARG A 130 -41.21 -23.39 1.18
C ARG A 130 -40.31 -24.60 1.42
N PRO A 131 -39.80 -25.24 0.36
CA PRO A 131 -38.77 -26.27 0.45
C PRO A 131 -37.54 -25.79 1.21
N GLU A 132 -36.89 -26.65 2.02
CA GLU A 132 -35.77 -26.28 2.91
C GLU A 132 -34.55 -25.68 2.17
N ASP A 133 -34.35 -26.01 0.91
CA ASP A 133 -33.28 -25.53 0.04
C ASP A 133 -33.55 -24.15 -0.58
N SER A 134 -34.77 -23.62 -0.42
CA SER A 134 -35.13 -22.30 -0.92
C SER A 134 -34.55 -21.17 -0.07
N VAL A 135 -34.01 -20.15 -0.72
CA VAL A 135 -33.50 -18.95 -0.05
C VAL A 135 -34.46 -17.79 -0.27
N THR A 136 -34.72 -17.03 0.79
CA THR A 136 -35.41 -15.73 0.68
C THR A 136 -34.35 -14.65 0.55
N SER A 137 -34.35 -13.92 -0.58
CA SER A 137 -33.38 -12.85 -0.83
C SER A 137 -33.59 -11.67 0.13
N GLU A 138 -32.55 -10.84 0.31
CA GLU A 138 -32.63 -9.66 1.20
C GLU A 138 -33.74 -8.68 0.76
N SER A 139 -33.92 -8.51 -0.55
CA SER A 139 -34.97 -7.65 -1.13
C SER A 139 -36.37 -8.21 -0.89
N ASP A 140 -36.55 -9.52 -1.10
CA ASP A 140 -37.86 -10.16 -0.92
C ASP A 140 -38.25 -10.18 0.55
N LEU A 141 -37.28 -10.45 1.44
CA LEU A 141 -37.52 -10.43 2.88
C LEU A 141 -37.90 -9.03 3.37
N THR A 142 -37.24 -8.00 2.85
CA THR A 142 -37.57 -6.61 3.16
C THR A 142 -39.01 -6.31 2.75
N ALA A 143 -39.40 -6.64 1.52
CA ALA A 143 -40.75 -6.44 1.03
C ALA A 143 -41.79 -7.18 1.90
N ILE A 144 -41.52 -8.41 2.33
CA ILE A 144 -42.39 -9.17 3.23
C ILE A 144 -42.55 -8.46 4.58
N ILE A 145 -41.47 -7.97 5.18
CA ILE A 145 -41.52 -7.27 6.47
C ILE A 145 -42.42 -6.03 6.39
N VAL A 146 -42.36 -5.27 5.29
CA VAL A 146 -43.22 -4.10 5.07
C VAL A 146 -44.69 -4.51 5.06
N GLU A 147 -45.02 -5.50 4.25
CA GLU A 147 -46.40 -5.97 4.10
C GLU A 147 -46.97 -6.54 5.40
N VAL A 148 -46.12 -7.17 6.21
CA VAL A 148 -46.50 -7.71 7.52
C VAL A 148 -46.65 -6.60 8.57
N LEU A 149 -45.76 -5.59 8.60
CA LEU A 149 -45.86 -4.48 9.54
C LEU A 149 -47.11 -3.62 9.33
N GLN A 150 -47.58 -3.49 8.08
CA GLN A 150 -48.84 -2.81 7.76
C GLN A 150 -50.08 -3.42 8.44
N LEU A 151 -49.98 -4.67 8.94
CA LEU A 151 -51.06 -5.29 9.71
C LEU A 151 -51.20 -4.68 11.11
N ALA A 152 -50.08 -4.25 11.70
CA ALA A 152 -50.00 -3.82 13.09
C ALA A 152 -49.88 -2.30 13.27
N LEU A 153 -49.48 -1.58 12.22
CA LEU A 153 -49.24 -0.14 12.22
C LEU A 153 -49.75 0.51 10.93
N ASP A 154 -50.27 1.73 11.03
CA ASP A 154 -50.56 2.54 9.86
C ASP A 154 -49.28 3.15 9.31
N LEU A 155 -48.59 2.39 8.46
CA LEU A 155 -47.37 2.85 7.83
C LEU A 155 -47.62 4.00 6.83
N ASN A 156 -48.84 4.45 6.56
CA ASN A 156 -49.07 5.71 5.81
C ASN A 156 -48.59 6.95 6.58
N LEU A 157 -48.46 6.82 7.91
CA LEU A 157 -47.85 7.80 8.78
C LEU A 157 -46.33 7.51 8.90
N PRO A 158 -45.48 8.54 8.93
CA PRO A 158 -44.04 8.35 9.04
C PRO A 158 -43.68 7.63 10.35
N ILE A 159 -42.68 6.74 10.28
CA ILE A 159 -42.15 6.05 11.46
C ILE A 159 -41.44 7.09 12.35
N LYS A 160 -41.97 7.28 13.55
CA LYS A 160 -41.45 8.17 14.59
C LYS A 160 -40.21 7.59 15.28
N SER A 161 -40.20 6.29 15.57
CA SER A 161 -39.07 5.62 16.24
C SER A 161 -39.07 4.10 16.06
N ILE A 162 -37.89 3.49 16.16
CA ILE A 162 -37.68 2.03 16.28
C ILE A 162 -36.66 1.80 17.39
N GLU A 163 -36.92 0.88 18.32
CA GLU A 163 -36.05 0.65 19.48
C GLU A 163 -34.90 -0.33 19.17
N GLN A 164 -35.19 -1.46 18.52
CA GLN A 164 -34.18 -2.45 18.16
C GLN A 164 -34.50 -3.12 16.83
N ILE A 165 -33.46 -3.43 16.05
CA ILE A 165 -33.55 -4.21 14.82
C ILE A 165 -32.48 -5.31 14.83
N GLN A 166 -32.91 -6.55 14.62
CA GLN A 166 -32.08 -7.71 14.37
C GLN A 166 -32.47 -8.27 13.00
N TYR A 167 -31.70 -7.94 11.96
CA TYR A 167 -31.99 -8.34 10.58
C TYR A 167 -31.25 -9.63 10.21
N PRO A 168 -31.91 -10.68 9.69
CA PRO A 168 -31.25 -11.93 9.31
C PRO A 168 -30.43 -11.79 8.02
N VAL A 169 -29.25 -12.41 7.97
CA VAL A 169 -28.34 -12.38 6.80
C VAL A 169 -28.89 -13.20 5.62
N ALA A 170 -29.55 -14.33 5.91
CA ALA A 170 -30.28 -15.15 4.93
C ALA A 170 -31.31 -16.02 5.66
N CYS A 171 -32.45 -16.28 5.03
CA CYS A 171 -33.48 -17.17 5.55
C CYS A 171 -33.69 -18.35 4.60
N TYR A 172 -33.50 -19.57 5.11
CA TYR A 172 -33.63 -20.82 4.38
C TYR A 172 -34.94 -21.53 4.72
N GLY A 173 -35.60 -22.02 3.67
CA GLY A 173 -36.84 -22.76 3.76
C GLY A 173 -38.04 -21.90 4.17
N GLY A 174 -38.99 -22.56 4.83
CA GLY A 174 -40.19 -21.93 5.34
C GLY A 174 -39.90 -20.89 6.42
N LEU A 175 -40.76 -19.88 6.50
CA LEU A 175 -40.64 -18.78 7.45
C LEU A 175 -41.92 -18.64 8.26
N LYS A 176 -41.77 -18.23 9.52
CA LYS A 176 -42.87 -17.70 10.32
C LYS A 176 -42.55 -16.26 10.70
N VAL A 177 -43.41 -15.33 10.33
CA VAL A 177 -43.29 -13.92 10.71
C VAL A 177 -44.41 -13.59 11.68
N PHE A 178 -44.05 -13.24 12.90
CA PHE A 178 -44.99 -12.84 13.93
C PHE A 178 -44.93 -11.32 14.10
N VAL A 179 -46.07 -10.66 14.11
CA VAL A 179 -46.16 -9.22 14.34
C VAL A 179 -47.24 -8.92 15.37
N LYS A 180 -46.98 -7.97 16.28
CA LYS A 180 -47.94 -7.51 17.29
C LYS A 180 -47.86 -6.01 17.51
N SER A 181 -48.99 -5.37 17.78
CA SER A 181 -49.06 -3.98 18.21
C SER A 181 -49.39 -3.92 19.70
N ILE A 182 -48.55 -3.23 20.49
CA ILE A 182 -48.75 -2.99 21.92
C ILE A 182 -48.66 -1.49 22.14
N ASP A 183 -49.71 -0.87 22.65
CA ASP A 183 -49.78 0.58 22.94
C ASP A 183 -49.37 1.47 21.76
N GLY A 184 -49.82 1.12 20.55
CA GLY A 184 -49.48 1.84 19.31
C GLY A 184 -48.06 1.56 18.79
N ALA A 185 -47.33 0.64 19.42
CA ALA A 185 -45.99 0.23 19.00
C ALA A 185 -45.97 -1.18 18.39
N GLY A 186 -45.54 -1.27 17.13
CA GLY A 186 -45.39 -2.52 16.38
C GLY A 186 -44.11 -3.26 16.75
N ASN A 187 -44.22 -4.57 16.94
CA ASN A 187 -43.10 -5.48 17.18
C ASN A 187 -43.22 -6.62 16.17
N LEU A 188 -42.12 -6.97 15.50
CA LEU A 188 -42.06 -8.04 14.52
C LEU A 188 -40.96 -9.03 14.89
N THR A 189 -41.16 -10.31 14.62
CA THR A 189 -40.19 -11.37 14.87
C THR A 189 -40.26 -12.41 13.76
N ILE A 190 -39.11 -12.82 13.25
CA ILE A 190 -38.97 -13.79 12.17
C ILE A 190 -38.36 -15.05 12.74
N TYR A 191 -38.97 -16.18 12.42
CA TYR A 191 -38.51 -17.51 12.77
C TYR A 191 -38.25 -18.31 11.49
N GLY A 192 -37.13 -19.03 11.45
CA GLY A 192 -36.79 -19.93 10.35
C GLY A 192 -37.57 -21.25 10.39
N SER A 193 -37.27 -22.14 9.45
CA SER A 193 -37.92 -23.46 9.28
C SER A 193 -37.97 -24.32 10.55
N TYR A 194 -36.97 -24.19 11.42
CA TYR A 194 -36.86 -24.94 12.69
C TYR A 194 -37.46 -24.20 13.90
N GLY A 195 -38.18 -23.09 13.68
CA GLY A 195 -38.82 -22.31 14.73
C GLY A 195 -37.87 -21.44 15.56
N SER A 196 -36.59 -21.38 15.21
CA SER A 196 -35.59 -20.51 15.84
C SER A 196 -35.73 -19.06 15.37
N ARG A 197 -35.68 -18.10 16.30
CA ARG A 197 -35.67 -16.66 15.99
C ARG A 197 -34.45 -16.30 15.15
N CYS A 198 -34.68 -15.79 13.94
CA CYS A 198 -33.62 -15.31 13.05
C CYS A 198 -33.63 -13.78 12.85
N GLY A 199 -34.74 -13.09 13.17
CA GLY A 199 -34.79 -11.64 13.15
C GLY A 199 -35.88 -11.05 14.05
N SER A 200 -35.76 -9.76 14.40
CA SER A 200 -36.75 -9.06 15.22
C SER A 200 -36.67 -7.55 15.09
N TRP A 201 -37.82 -6.88 15.19
CA TRP A 201 -37.97 -5.44 15.31
C TRP A 201 -38.82 -5.14 16.54
N THR A 202 -38.37 -4.23 17.39
CA THR A 202 -39.10 -3.90 18.63
C THR A 202 -39.49 -2.42 18.69
N ASN A 203 -40.68 -2.18 19.24
CA ASN A 203 -41.23 -0.88 19.59
C ASN A 203 -41.20 0.15 18.44
N ILE A 204 -41.69 -0.24 17.26
CA ILE A 204 -41.86 0.62 16.09
C ILE A 204 -43.08 1.54 16.33
N ARG A 205 -42.91 2.86 16.32
CA ARG A 205 -43.99 3.84 16.50
C ARG A 205 -44.15 4.72 15.27
N VAL A 206 -45.37 5.11 14.96
CA VAL A 206 -45.71 6.07 13.88
C VAL A 206 -46.19 7.39 14.50
N GLU A 207 -46.12 8.51 13.75
CA GLU A 207 -46.59 9.82 14.24
C GLU A 207 -48.11 9.86 14.42
N ASP A 208 -48.61 10.63 15.41
CA ASP A 208 -50.05 10.80 15.67
C ASP A 208 -50.65 11.91 14.78
N GLU A 209 -51.89 11.76 14.30
CA GLU A 209 -52.58 12.77 13.50
C GLU A 209 -53.02 13.99 14.35
N GLU A 210 -52.41 15.17 14.18
CA GLU A 210 -52.98 16.45 14.63
C GLU A 210 -53.60 17.25 13.46
N PRO A 211 -54.70 18.00 13.71
CA PRO A 211 -55.49 18.62 12.66
C PRO A 211 -54.82 19.88 12.08
N VAL A 212 -54.89 19.97 10.75
CA VAL A 212 -54.37 21.05 9.92
C VAL A 212 -54.89 22.43 10.38
N LYS A 213 -53.98 23.33 10.74
CA LYS A 213 -54.24 24.77 10.86
C LYS A 213 -53.60 25.55 9.71
N GLU A 214 -54.37 26.52 9.23
CA GLU A 214 -54.15 27.39 8.08
C GLU A 214 -52.73 27.97 8.00
N ILE A 215 -52.11 27.76 6.84
CA ILE A 215 -50.81 28.32 6.48
C ILE A 215 -51.01 29.79 6.12
N ASN A 216 -50.86 30.65 7.13
CA ASN A 216 -50.65 32.07 6.92
C ASN A 216 -49.20 32.30 6.44
N GLN A 217 -49.10 32.71 5.17
CA GLN A 217 -48.07 33.43 4.39
C GLN A 217 -46.73 33.92 5.00
N LEU A 218 -46.21 33.33 6.06
CA LEU A 218 -44.96 33.74 6.71
C LEU A 218 -44.17 32.49 7.12
N GLU A 219 -43.76 31.67 6.15
CA GLU A 219 -42.59 30.76 6.25
C GLU A 219 -42.39 29.97 4.93
N LEU A 220 -42.13 30.70 3.85
CA LEU A 220 -41.49 30.18 2.64
C LEU A 220 -40.09 30.80 2.57
N LYS A 221 -39.19 30.29 3.43
CA LYS A 221 -37.76 30.65 3.44
C LYS A 221 -36.90 29.39 3.47
N TYR A 222 -37.13 28.51 2.51
CA TYR A 222 -36.17 27.46 2.12
C TYR A 222 -36.14 27.33 0.61
N PHE A 223 -35.38 28.22 -0.02
CA PHE A 223 -34.73 27.96 -1.30
C PHE A 223 -33.28 28.45 -1.23
N SER A 224 -32.39 27.62 -1.80
CA SER A 224 -31.12 27.96 -2.45
C SER A 224 -29.97 28.56 -1.63
N ASP A 225 -28.86 27.83 -1.56
CA ASP A 225 -27.57 28.43 -1.97
C ASP A 225 -27.18 27.76 -3.30
N SER A 226 -27.35 28.49 -4.41
CA SER A 226 -26.81 28.09 -5.71
C SER A 226 -25.27 28.09 -5.63
N PRO A 227 -24.58 27.02 -6.09
CA PRO A 227 -23.12 26.97 -6.19
C PRO A 227 -22.52 28.17 -6.93
N THR A 228 -23.20 28.59 -8.01
CA THR A 228 -22.80 29.74 -8.82
C THR A 228 -23.02 31.05 -8.07
N THR A 229 -24.17 31.25 -7.41
CA THR A 229 -24.44 32.45 -6.59
C THR A 229 -23.45 32.57 -5.42
N LYS A 230 -23.05 31.46 -4.81
CA LYS A 230 -22.02 31.44 -3.76
C LYS A 230 -20.65 31.91 -4.27
N CYS A 231 -20.28 31.57 -5.50
CA CYS A 231 -19.01 31.98 -6.10
C CYS A 231 -19.07 33.43 -6.62
N LEU A 232 -20.21 33.88 -7.13
CA LEU A 232 -20.46 35.30 -7.48
C LEU A 232 -20.28 36.22 -6.26
N ALA A 233 -20.82 35.82 -5.10
CA ALA A 233 -20.62 36.57 -3.86
C ALA A 233 -19.13 36.65 -3.44
N LYS A 234 -18.34 35.59 -3.68
CA LYS A 234 -16.90 35.57 -3.33
C LYS A 234 -16.05 36.50 -4.20
N ILE A 235 -16.47 36.77 -5.44
CA ILE A 235 -15.80 37.71 -6.33
C ILE A 235 -16.38 39.14 -6.22
N GLY A 236 -17.24 39.39 -5.23
CA GLY A 236 -17.72 40.73 -4.88
C GLY A 236 -18.98 41.19 -5.62
N ILE A 237 -19.74 40.27 -6.23
CA ILE A 237 -21.03 40.59 -6.88
C ILE A 237 -22.17 40.48 -5.86
N ASP A 238 -23.03 41.51 -5.80
CA ASP A 238 -24.18 41.56 -4.91
C ASP A 238 -25.25 40.53 -5.36
N CYS A 239 -25.50 39.54 -4.49
CA CYS A 239 -26.32 38.38 -4.80
C CYS A 239 -27.74 38.44 -4.20
N ASP A 240 -28.08 39.52 -3.47
CA ASP A 240 -29.33 39.58 -2.70
C ASP A 240 -30.60 39.69 -3.57
N ARG A 241 -30.46 39.94 -4.89
CA ARG A 241 -31.56 40.06 -5.87
C ARG A 241 -31.23 39.53 -7.27
N ILE A 242 -30.40 38.50 -7.39
CA ILE A 242 -30.04 37.94 -8.70
C ILE A 242 -31.21 37.17 -9.32
N ASP A 243 -31.62 37.54 -10.54
CA ASP A 243 -32.48 36.70 -11.38
C ASP A 243 -31.64 35.58 -11.99
N ARG A 244 -31.99 34.32 -11.68
CA ARG A 244 -31.24 33.13 -12.10
C ARG A 244 -31.20 32.90 -13.62
N HIS A 245 -32.07 33.57 -14.36
CA HIS A 245 -32.15 33.50 -15.83
C HIS A 245 -31.52 34.72 -16.52
N GLU A 246 -31.09 35.72 -15.76
CA GLU A 246 -30.39 36.88 -16.29
C GLU A 246 -28.94 36.51 -16.68
N THR A 247 -28.40 37.13 -17.73
CA THR A 247 -27.05 36.81 -18.20
C THR A 247 -25.99 37.52 -17.37
N PHE A 248 -24.82 36.90 -17.15
CA PHE A 248 -23.72 37.50 -16.38
C PHE A 248 -23.30 38.87 -16.93
N THR A 249 -23.37 39.06 -18.26
CA THR A 249 -23.09 40.34 -18.91
C THR A 249 -24.12 41.42 -18.60
N SER A 250 -25.42 41.09 -18.44
CA SER A 250 -26.44 42.08 -18.05
C SER A 250 -26.43 42.36 -16.55
N MET A 251 -25.94 41.41 -15.74
CA MET A 251 -25.54 41.63 -14.34
C MET A 251 -24.28 42.50 -14.20
N GLY A 252 -23.63 42.86 -15.31
CA GLY A 252 -22.49 43.78 -15.34
C GLY A 252 -21.12 43.09 -15.23
N LEU A 253 -21.03 41.76 -15.34
CA LEU A 253 -19.75 41.06 -15.34
C LEU A 253 -19.03 41.26 -16.68
N ASP A 254 -17.78 41.72 -16.60
CA ASP A 254 -16.88 41.76 -17.74
C ASP A 254 -16.14 40.41 -17.94
N SER A 255 -15.35 40.31 -19.02
CA SER A 255 -14.61 39.09 -19.35
C SER A 255 -13.61 38.67 -18.27
N LEU A 256 -13.10 39.62 -17.46
CA LEU A 256 -12.18 39.33 -16.38
C LEU A 256 -12.94 38.75 -15.18
N GLN A 257 -14.07 39.36 -14.80
CA GLN A 257 -14.93 38.87 -13.72
C GLN A 257 -15.55 37.51 -14.03
N CYS A 258 -15.84 37.23 -15.31
CA CYS A 258 -16.28 35.90 -15.73
C CYS A 258 -15.15 34.86 -15.59
N ALA A 259 -13.91 35.21 -15.89
CA ALA A 259 -12.76 34.32 -15.65
C ALA A 259 -12.50 34.12 -14.14
N GLU A 260 -12.68 35.16 -13.33
CA GLU A 260 -12.59 35.06 -11.87
C GLU A 260 -13.70 34.17 -11.28
N LEU A 261 -14.92 34.23 -11.82
CA LEU A 261 -16.00 33.31 -11.47
C LEU A 261 -15.65 31.86 -11.80
N GLU A 262 -15.10 31.59 -12.98
CA GLU A 262 -14.64 30.26 -13.39
C GLU A 262 -13.52 29.73 -12.46
N MET A 263 -12.58 30.59 -12.09
CA MET A 263 -11.51 30.26 -11.13
C MET A 263 -12.07 29.99 -9.74
N ALA A 264 -13.03 30.79 -9.27
CA ALA A 264 -13.68 30.60 -7.98
C ALA A 264 -14.46 29.27 -7.94
N LEU A 265 -15.16 28.93 -9.04
CA LEU A 265 -15.86 27.66 -9.18
C LEU A 265 -14.89 26.48 -9.23
N GLN A 266 -13.77 26.58 -9.95
CA GLN A 266 -12.78 25.50 -10.04
C GLN A 266 -12.07 25.25 -8.70
N SER A 267 -11.92 26.31 -7.90
CA SER A 267 -11.36 26.27 -6.55
C SER A 267 -12.35 25.67 -5.54
N GLU A 268 -13.62 26.08 -5.58
CA GLU A 268 -14.67 25.57 -4.68
C GLU A 268 -15.07 24.13 -5.01
N PHE A 269 -14.99 23.75 -6.29
CA PHE A 269 -15.35 22.43 -6.81
C PHE A 269 -14.18 21.79 -7.60
N PRO A 270 -13.08 21.37 -6.93
CA PRO A 270 -11.87 20.87 -7.59
C PRO A 270 -12.04 19.59 -8.43
N ASN A 271 -13.16 18.89 -8.24
CA ASN A 271 -13.47 17.63 -8.91
C ASN A 271 -14.32 17.82 -10.18
N TYR A 272 -14.73 19.05 -10.48
CA TYR A 272 -15.50 19.42 -11.66
C TYR A 272 -14.53 19.98 -12.70
N SER A 273 -14.66 19.56 -13.96
CA SER A 273 -13.87 20.13 -15.06
C SER A 273 -14.53 21.43 -15.50
N ILE A 274 -13.95 22.57 -15.16
CA ILE A 274 -14.50 23.90 -15.49
C ILE A 274 -13.58 24.52 -16.56
N PRO A 275 -13.89 24.32 -17.86
CA PRO A 275 -13.07 24.84 -18.94
C PRO A 275 -13.14 26.37 -18.98
N THR A 276 -12.02 27.01 -19.30
CA THR A 276 -11.95 28.47 -19.47
C THR A 276 -12.93 28.93 -20.56
N GLY A 277 -13.75 29.93 -20.26
CA GLY A 277 -14.79 30.48 -21.14
C GLY A 277 -16.16 29.81 -21.01
N ILE A 278 -16.35 28.86 -20.08
CA ILE A 278 -17.65 28.23 -19.84
C ILE A 278 -18.71 29.26 -19.40
N ALA A 279 -18.35 30.29 -18.63
CA ALA A 279 -19.27 31.33 -18.18
C ALA A 279 -19.80 32.20 -19.34
N MET A 280 -19.15 32.16 -20.51
CA MET A 280 -19.62 32.82 -21.74
C MET A 280 -20.61 31.96 -22.53
N THR A 281 -20.56 30.64 -22.36
CA THR A 281 -21.39 29.66 -23.09
C THR A 281 -22.58 29.16 -22.28
N LYS A 282 -22.46 29.17 -20.95
CA LYS A 282 -23.50 28.94 -19.94
C LYS A 282 -23.59 30.22 -19.12
N ASN A 283 -24.33 31.18 -19.66
CA ASN A 283 -24.15 32.59 -19.31
C ASN A 283 -25.15 33.10 -18.27
N THR A 284 -25.91 32.20 -17.64
CA THR A 284 -26.83 32.50 -16.53
C THR A 284 -26.53 31.58 -15.34
N VAL A 285 -27.00 31.94 -14.15
CA VAL A 285 -26.85 31.13 -12.92
C VAL A 285 -27.48 29.74 -13.10
N GLU A 286 -28.66 29.67 -13.70
CA GLU A 286 -29.35 28.40 -13.93
C GLU A 286 -28.60 27.50 -14.91
N GLU A 287 -28.11 28.05 -16.03
CA GLU A 287 -27.38 27.27 -17.03
C GLU A 287 -26.05 26.75 -16.48
N LEU A 288 -25.35 27.56 -15.69
CA LEU A 288 -24.08 27.20 -15.09
C LEU A 288 -24.25 26.20 -13.94
N ASP A 289 -25.27 26.35 -13.10
CA ASP A 289 -25.63 25.33 -12.10
C ASP A 289 -26.07 24.03 -12.77
N THR A 290 -26.85 24.10 -13.85
CA THR A 290 -27.24 22.91 -14.62
C THR A 290 -26.02 22.25 -15.24
N TYR A 291 -25.07 23.03 -15.76
CA TYR A 291 -23.80 22.51 -16.25
C TYR A 291 -23.00 21.81 -15.15
N LEU A 292 -22.83 22.44 -13.99
CA LEU A 292 -22.17 21.82 -12.83
C LEU A 292 -22.89 20.53 -12.40
N MET A 293 -24.21 20.53 -12.35
CA MET A 293 -25.00 19.32 -12.05
C MET A 293 -24.89 18.26 -13.15
N SER A 294 -24.65 18.65 -14.41
CA SER A 294 -24.41 17.73 -15.54
C SER A 294 -22.97 17.22 -15.61
N CYS A 295 -22.01 17.91 -15.01
CA CYS A 295 -20.64 17.40 -14.80
C CYS A 295 -20.63 16.21 -13.83
N VAL A 296 -21.74 15.96 -13.12
CA VAL A 296 -22.01 14.69 -12.45
C VAL A 296 -22.39 13.66 -13.51
N VAL A 297 -21.40 13.16 -14.26
CA VAL A 297 -21.20 11.75 -14.70
C VAL A 297 -20.04 11.73 -15.70
N ALA A 298 -18.87 11.33 -15.21
CA ALA A 298 -17.84 10.49 -15.86
C ALA A 298 -16.52 10.51 -15.06
N CYS A 299 -16.59 10.62 -13.73
CA CYS A 299 -15.68 9.83 -12.91
C CYS A 299 -16.56 8.77 -12.30
N GLU A 300 -16.55 7.57 -12.88
CA GLU A 300 -16.68 6.37 -12.08
C GLU A 300 -15.57 6.46 -11.02
N ILE A 301 -15.88 7.08 -9.89
CA ILE A 301 -15.23 6.77 -8.63
C ILE A 301 -15.80 5.41 -8.26
N ASN A 302 -15.41 4.38 -9.02
CA ASN A 302 -15.51 3.00 -8.61
C ASN A 302 -14.47 2.82 -7.51
N ASN A 303 -14.89 3.21 -6.30
CA ASN A 303 -14.12 3.06 -5.06
C ASN A 303 -14.84 2.09 -4.11
N LYS A 304 -15.80 1.34 -4.65
CA LYS A 304 -16.03 -0.03 -4.21
C LYS A 304 -15.00 -0.87 -4.93
N ASP A 305 -14.38 -1.78 -4.19
CA ASP A 305 -13.60 -2.86 -4.76
C ASP A 305 -14.61 -3.83 -5.43
N ASP A 306 -15.22 -3.41 -6.55
CA ASP A 306 -16.10 -4.26 -7.36
C ASP A 306 -15.34 -5.53 -7.79
N ASP A 307 -14.01 -5.48 -7.73
CA ASP A 307 -13.07 -6.54 -8.06
C ASP A 307 -12.81 -7.57 -6.95
N ALA A 308 -13.38 -7.41 -5.75
CA ALA A 308 -13.30 -8.46 -4.73
C ALA A 308 -13.85 -9.82 -5.24
N TYR A 309 -14.62 -9.80 -6.34
CA TYR A 309 -15.08 -10.98 -7.06
C TYR A 309 -15.03 -10.87 -8.61
N LEU A 310 -14.57 -9.75 -9.19
CA LEU A 310 -14.34 -9.69 -10.64
C LEU A 310 -13.03 -10.42 -10.95
N GLY A 311 -13.15 -11.44 -11.79
CA GLY A 311 -12.08 -12.37 -12.12
C GLY A 311 -10.74 -11.72 -12.47
N HIS A 312 -9.68 -12.40 -12.04
CA HIS A 312 -8.31 -12.31 -12.56
C HIS A 312 -7.79 -10.92 -12.96
N VAL A 313 -7.16 -10.22 -12.01
CA VAL A 313 -6.44 -8.96 -12.30
C VAL A 313 -5.05 -9.32 -12.86
N PRO A 314 -4.58 -8.71 -13.97
CA PRO A 314 -3.24 -8.97 -14.48
C PRO A 314 -2.17 -8.48 -13.51
N LEU A 315 -0.98 -9.09 -13.54
CA LEU A 315 0.19 -8.55 -12.85
C LEU A 315 0.67 -7.28 -13.55
N SER A 316 1.09 -6.28 -12.78
CA SER A 316 1.88 -5.19 -13.36
C SER A 316 3.22 -5.74 -13.89
N PRO A 317 3.89 -5.06 -14.83
CA PRO A 317 5.21 -5.46 -15.30
C PRO A 317 6.22 -5.73 -14.16
N GLN A 318 6.24 -4.91 -13.13
CA GLN A 318 7.11 -5.05 -11.95
C GLN A 318 6.76 -6.26 -11.10
N GLN A 319 5.48 -6.56 -10.95
CA GLN A 319 5.03 -7.73 -10.19
C GLN A 319 5.38 -9.03 -10.91
N ARG A 320 5.37 -9.07 -12.25
CA ARG A 320 5.76 -10.26 -13.03
C ARG A 320 7.19 -10.71 -12.71
N GLY A 321 8.15 -9.80 -12.69
CA GLY A 321 9.54 -10.14 -12.33
C GLY A 321 9.66 -10.72 -10.93
N LEU A 322 8.93 -10.16 -9.95
CA LEU A 322 8.93 -10.63 -8.57
C LEU A 322 8.24 -12.00 -8.41
N VAL A 323 7.14 -12.25 -9.13
CA VAL A 323 6.48 -13.57 -9.15
C VAL A 323 7.42 -14.61 -9.74
N PHE A 324 8.06 -14.30 -10.87
CA PHE A 324 9.04 -15.18 -11.50
C PHE A 324 10.19 -15.54 -10.54
N MET A 325 10.79 -14.54 -9.89
CA MET A 325 11.88 -14.77 -8.93
C MET A 325 11.42 -15.58 -7.70
N SER A 326 10.21 -15.35 -7.20
CA SER A 326 9.65 -16.09 -6.07
C SER A 326 9.40 -17.58 -6.37
N GLU A 327 9.12 -17.92 -7.64
CA GLU A 327 8.97 -19.30 -8.10
C GLU A 327 10.32 -19.95 -8.42
N LEU A 328 11.26 -19.21 -9.00
CA LEU A 328 12.60 -19.70 -9.33
C LEU A 328 13.46 -19.99 -8.09
N GLU A 329 13.38 -19.13 -7.07
CA GLU A 329 14.24 -19.21 -5.89
C GLU A 329 13.43 -19.21 -4.57
N PRO A 330 12.71 -20.31 -4.26
CA PRO A 330 11.81 -20.37 -3.10
C PRO A 330 12.53 -20.20 -1.75
N LEU A 331 13.82 -20.58 -1.67
CA LEU A 331 14.61 -20.53 -0.44
C LEU A 331 15.13 -19.13 -0.11
N THR A 332 15.21 -18.23 -1.08
CA THR A 332 15.77 -16.88 -0.93
C THR A 332 14.71 -15.79 -1.03
N ARG A 333 13.40 -16.14 -1.03
CA ARG A 333 12.27 -15.19 -1.13
C ARG A 333 12.35 -14.01 -0.17
N ALA A 334 12.91 -14.23 1.02
CA ALA A 334 13.11 -13.18 2.02
C ALA A 334 14.00 -12.02 1.53
N GLN A 335 14.74 -12.18 0.43
CA GLN A 335 15.47 -11.09 -0.22
C GLN A 335 14.57 -9.93 -0.66
N PHE A 336 13.27 -10.16 -0.86
CA PHE A 336 12.28 -9.13 -1.23
C PHE A 336 11.43 -8.68 -0.05
N ASN A 337 11.79 -9.03 1.19
CA ASN A 337 11.13 -8.49 2.37
C ASN A 337 11.55 -7.04 2.61
N GLU A 338 10.57 -6.18 2.91
CA GLU A 338 10.72 -4.79 3.30
C GLU A 338 10.21 -4.63 4.74
N PRO A 339 11.09 -4.77 5.75
CA PRO A 339 10.69 -4.67 7.15
C PRO A 339 10.61 -3.23 7.64
N VAL A 340 9.56 -2.92 8.39
CA VAL A 340 9.41 -1.73 9.22
C VAL A 340 9.32 -2.18 10.67
N VAL A 341 10.37 -1.92 11.43
CA VAL A 341 10.44 -2.31 12.85
C VAL A 341 10.54 -1.07 13.71
N PHE A 342 9.70 -0.99 14.74
CA PHE A 342 9.74 0.10 15.70
C PHE A 342 9.46 -0.38 17.12
N ALA A 343 10.03 0.33 18.08
CA ALA A 343 9.88 0.07 19.50
C ALA A 343 9.31 1.30 20.21
N MET A 344 8.38 1.08 21.13
CA MET A 344 7.82 2.11 22.00
C MET A 344 7.63 1.59 23.42
N ASN A 345 7.31 2.48 24.35
CA ASN A 345 6.95 2.08 25.70
C ASN A 345 5.67 1.23 25.71
N ALA A 346 5.70 0.10 26.41
CA ALA A 346 4.56 -0.81 26.46
C ALA A 346 3.35 -0.17 27.16
N ALA A 347 3.56 0.78 28.08
CA ALA A 347 2.49 1.44 28.82
C ALA A 347 1.57 2.32 27.95
N ILE A 348 2.06 2.80 26.80
CA ILE A 348 1.31 3.65 25.87
C ILE A 348 0.77 2.89 24.65
N PHE A 349 1.04 1.59 24.56
CA PHE A 349 0.64 0.76 23.42
C PHE A 349 -0.70 0.05 23.68
N ASP A 350 -1.70 0.41 22.86
CA ASP A 350 -3.01 -0.20 22.81
C ASP A 350 -3.05 -1.21 21.65
N GLU A 351 -2.83 -2.48 21.99
CA GLU A 351 -2.76 -3.56 21.02
C GLU A 351 -4.07 -3.78 20.26
N ARG A 352 -5.22 -3.55 20.91
CA ARG A 352 -6.54 -3.70 20.27
C ARG A 352 -6.70 -2.64 19.20
N ARG A 353 -6.40 -1.39 19.56
CA ARG A 353 -6.40 -0.27 18.61
C ARG A 353 -5.40 -0.49 17.48
N PHE A 354 -4.20 -0.98 17.78
CA PHE A 354 -3.21 -1.29 16.76
C PHE A 354 -3.72 -2.34 15.76
N SER A 355 -4.38 -3.40 16.24
CA SER A 355 -4.97 -4.43 15.40
C SER A 355 -6.11 -3.87 14.52
N MET A 356 -6.93 -2.95 15.03
CA MET A 356 -7.93 -2.23 14.23
C MET A 356 -7.30 -1.39 13.12
N VAL A 357 -6.23 -0.67 13.45
CA VAL A 357 -5.51 0.19 12.52
C VAL A 357 -4.94 -0.64 11.36
N LEU A 358 -4.31 -1.77 11.66
CA LEU A 358 -3.78 -2.67 10.64
C LEU A 358 -4.87 -3.24 9.74
N ASN A 359 -5.98 -3.72 10.31
CA ASN A 359 -7.09 -4.21 9.51
C ASN A 359 -7.71 -3.09 8.67
N THR A 360 -7.84 -1.87 9.20
CA THR A 360 -8.32 -0.70 8.44
C THR A 360 -7.39 -0.36 7.28
N LEU A 361 -6.07 -0.43 7.49
CA LEU A 361 -5.07 -0.22 6.44
C LEU A 361 -5.21 -1.26 5.31
N VAL A 362 -5.46 -2.52 5.66
CA VAL A 362 -5.63 -3.64 4.72
C VAL A 362 -6.94 -3.56 3.95
N MET A 363 -8.00 -3.11 4.62
CA MET A 363 -9.27 -2.78 3.96
C MET A 363 -9.09 -1.65 2.94
N ARG A 364 -8.34 -0.62 3.34
CA ARG A 364 -8.10 0.60 2.56
C ARG A 364 -7.21 0.37 1.33
N HIS A 365 -6.20 -0.49 1.43
CA HIS A 365 -5.25 -0.78 0.36
C HIS A 365 -5.36 -2.23 -0.09
N SER A 366 -6.07 -2.46 -1.19
CA SER A 366 -6.39 -3.82 -1.66
C SER A 366 -5.14 -4.67 -1.92
N VAL A 367 -4.02 -4.04 -2.31
CA VAL A 367 -2.72 -4.70 -2.54
C VAL A 367 -2.18 -5.47 -1.33
N LEU A 368 -2.54 -5.07 -0.10
CA LEU A 368 -2.11 -5.75 1.14
C LEU A 368 -2.90 -7.03 1.43
N ARG A 369 -4.02 -7.23 0.73
CA ARG A 369 -4.86 -8.45 0.77
C ARG A 369 -4.91 -9.17 -0.58
N THR A 370 -3.89 -8.94 -1.42
CA THR A 370 -3.78 -9.58 -2.72
C THR A 370 -2.87 -10.81 -2.65
N LYS A 371 -3.30 -11.88 -3.31
CA LYS A 371 -2.50 -13.08 -3.60
C LYS A 371 -1.99 -13.04 -5.04
N TYR A 372 -0.77 -13.52 -5.26
CA TYR A 372 -0.08 -13.42 -6.54
C TYR A 372 0.24 -14.79 -7.12
N TYR A 373 -0.03 -14.98 -8.41
CA TYR A 373 0.18 -16.20 -9.16
C TYR A 373 0.82 -15.89 -10.51
N ALA A 374 1.40 -16.88 -11.19
CA ALA A 374 2.06 -16.69 -12.47
C ALA A 374 1.16 -16.08 -13.56
N ASN A 375 -0.15 -16.38 -13.54
CA ASN A 375 -1.11 -15.85 -14.50
C ASN A 375 -1.65 -14.47 -14.13
N GLY A 376 -1.62 -14.06 -12.85
CA GLY A 376 -2.27 -12.82 -12.40
C GLY A 376 -2.30 -12.67 -10.89
N GLN A 377 -3.19 -11.81 -10.40
CA GLN A 377 -3.40 -11.57 -8.98
C GLN A 377 -4.88 -11.65 -8.62
N THR A 378 -5.15 -12.07 -7.39
CA THR A 378 -6.49 -12.19 -6.82
C THR A 378 -6.56 -11.33 -5.57
N ILE A 379 -7.47 -10.36 -5.58
CA ILE A 379 -7.74 -9.51 -4.43
C ILE A 379 -8.75 -10.25 -3.55
N LEU A 380 -8.40 -10.51 -2.29
CA LEU A 380 -9.33 -11.13 -1.35
C LEU A 380 -10.36 -10.13 -0.86
N SER A 381 -11.58 -10.56 -0.53
CA SER A 381 -12.52 -9.67 0.16
C SER A 381 -11.91 -9.19 1.48
N GLY A 382 -12.26 -7.97 1.88
CA GLY A 382 -11.88 -7.45 3.19
C GLY A 382 -12.29 -8.33 4.38
N THR A 383 -13.40 -9.05 4.25
CA THR A 383 -13.87 -10.02 5.26
C THR A 383 -13.06 -11.32 5.30
N GLU A 384 -12.27 -11.59 4.26
CA GLU A 384 -11.43 -12.79 4.12
C GLU A 384 -9.95 -12.50 4.46
N ALA A 385 -9.60 -11.22 4.64
CA ALA A 385 -8.23 -10.75 4.85
C ALA A 385 -8.11 -9.97 6.15
N PHE A 386 -8.22 -10.67 7.28
CA PHE A 386 -7.89 -10.14 8.59
C PHE A 386 -6.49 -10.55 9.00
N PHE A 387 -5.68 -9.60 9.46
CA PHE A 387 -4.37 -9.90 10.00
C PHE A 387 -4.48 -10.20 11.49
N THR A 388 -4.01 -11.39 11.87
CA THR A 388 -3.76 -11.72 13.27
C THR A 388 -2.36 -11.23 13.62
N CYS A 389 -2.28 -10.23 14.51
CA CYS A 389 -1.03 -9.83 15.14
C CYS A 389 -0.45 -11.02 15.90
N ARG A 390 0.67 -11.58 15.45
CA ARG A 390 1.31 -12.70 16.16
C ARG A 390 2.06 -12.15 17.36
N LYS A 391 1.58 -12.48 18.57
CA LYS A 391 2.39 -12.34 19.78
C LYS A 391 3.50 -13.38 19.74
N SER A 392 4.72 -12.93 19.81
CA SER A 392 5.88 -13.82 19.77
C SER A 392 7.01 -13.21 20.58
N SER A 393 7.78 -14.07 21.24
CA SER A 393 9.06 -13.72 21.86
C SER A 393 10.24 -13.88 20.90
N LEU A 394 9.96 -14.15 19.60
CA LEU A 394 10.99 -14.29 18.59
C LEU A 394 11.75 -12.97 18.42
N ASP A 395 13.06 -13.08 18.23
CA ASP A 395 13.92 -11.95 17.91
C ASP A 395 13.45 -11.28 16.59
N PRO A 396 13.19 -9.96 16.59
CA PRO A 396 12.91 -9.19 15.38
C PRO A 396 13.87 -9.50 14.22
N HIS A 397 15.17 -9.67 14.48
CA HIS A 397 16.17 -9.97 13.46
C HIS A 397 15.99 -11.35 12.80
N ILE A 398 15.33 -12.29 13.48
CA ILE A 398 14.97 -13.59 12.90
C ILE A 398 13.65 -13.45 12.14
N PHE A 399 12.67 -12.74 12.70
CA PHE A 399 11.35 -12.57 12.10
C PHE A 399 11.40 -11.89 10.72
N VAL A 400 12.20 -10.83 10.57
CA VAL A 400 12.31 -10.09 9.28
C VAL A 400 12.91 -10.92 8.14
N LYS A 401 13.62 -12.01 8.47
CA LYS A 401 14.23 -12.93 7.50
C LYS A 401 13.33 -14.09 7.12
N ALA A 402 12.17 -14.23 7.76
CA ALA A 402 11.24 -15.28 7.42
C ALA A 402 10.67 -15.03 6.01
N PRO A 403 10.75 -16.01 5.08
CA PRO A 403 10.25 -15.82 3.73
C PRO A 403 8.73 -15.63 3.74
N ILE A 404 8.24 -14.72 2.90
CA ILE A 404 6.82 -14.53 2.64
C ILE A 404 6.45 -15.32 1.39
N ASP A 405 5.44 -16.17 1.50
CA ASP A 405 4.82 -16.81 0.33
C ASP A 405 3.72 -15.91 -0.24
N ILE A 406 4.02 -15.27 -1.36
CA ILE A 406 3.12 -14.33 -2.05
C ILE A 406 1.83 -14.97 -2.59
N LYS A 407 1.75 -16.31 -2.64
CA LYS A 407 0.51 -17.05 -2.93
C LYS A 407 -0.43 -17.07 -1.72
N SER A 408 0.10 -16.83 -0.53
CA SER A 408 -0.62 -16.90 0.75
C SER A 408 -0.87 -15.51 1.32
N SER A 409 0.15 -14.65 1.36
CA SER A 409 0.07 -13.28 1.90
C SER A 409 1.18 -12.39 1.34
N SER A 410 1.00 -11.07 1.40
CA SER A 410 2.02 -10.07 1.06
C SER A 410 2.59 -9.34 2.28
N MET A 411 2.16 -9.68 3.49
CA MET A 411 2.55 -9.01 4.72
C MET A 411 2.52 -9.96 5.93
N HIS A 412 3.46 -9.81 6.86
CA HIS A 412 3.42 -10.44 8.17
C HIS A 412 3.58 -9.41 9.29
N VAL A 413 2.92 -9.65 10.43
CA VAL A 413 2.94 -8.77 11.60
C VAL A 413 3.30 -9.54 12.85
N MET A 414 4.27 -9.03 13.60
CA MET A 414 4.63 -9.53 14.92
C MET A 414 4.66 -8.42 15.94
N VAL A 415 4.18 -8.72 17.14
CA VAL A 415 4.31 -7.87 18.33
C VAL A 415 5.06 -8.66 19.40
N CYS A 416 6.15 -8.10 19.90
CA CYS A 416 7.00 -8.67 20.94
C CYS A 416 7.09 -7.70 22.12
N TYR A 417 7.05 -8.21 23.35
CA TYR A 417 7.19 -7.40 24.56
C TYR A 417 8.49 -7.77 25.27
N SER A 418 9.32 -6.76 25.58
CA SER A 418 10.59 -6.95 26.26
C SER A 418 10.96 -5.73 27.10
N ALA A 419 11.31 -5.96 28.38
CA ALA A 419 11.81 -4.93 29.30
C ALA A 419 10.97 -3.63 29.37
N GLY A 420 9.64 -3.75 29.42
CA GLY A 420 8.73 -2.60 29.46
C GLY A 420 8.58 -1.85 28.12
N ARG A 421 9.18 -2.37 27.04
CA ARG A 421 8.96 -1.90 25.67
C ARG A 421 8.16 -2.93 24.87
N VAL A 422 7.44 -2.44 23.89
CA VAL A 422 6.84 -3.25 22.83
C VAL A 422 7.61 -2.99 21.54
N VAL A 423 7.91 -4.06 20.81
CA VAL A 423 8.52 -4.04 19.49
C VAL A 423 7.48 -4.56 18.50
N VAL A 424 7.20 -3.75 17.48
CA VAL A 424 6.29 -4.10 16.39
C VAL A 424 7.12 -4.30 15.14
N CYS A 425 6.95 -5.46 14.50
CA CYS A 425 7.57 -5.78 13.22
C CYS A 425 6.49 -5.92 12.16
N LEU A 426 6.52 -5.04 11.17
CA LEU A 426 5.71 -5.12 9.95
C LEU A 426 6.64 -5.55 8.82
N VAL A 427 6.45 -6.73 8.27
CA VAL A 427 7.29 -7.24 7.17
C VAL A 427 6.41 -7.35 5.94
N PHE A 428 6.67 -6.51 4.95
CA PHE A 428 5.96 -6.53 3.68
C PHE A 428 6.80 -7.25 2.63
N HIS A 429 6.16 -7.88 1.64
CA HIS A 429 6.86 -8.30 0.44
C HIS A 429 6.86 -7.14 -0.57
N HIS A 430 7.99 -6.87 -1.23
CA HIS A 430 8.18 -5.76 -2.17
C HIS A 430 7.22 -5.80 -3.39
N ILE A 431 6.55 -6.94 -3.61
CA ILE A 431 5.47 -7.07 -4.63
C ILE A 431 4.26 -6.17 -4.34
N ALA A 432 4.02 -5.85 -3.06
CA ALA A 432 2.87 -5.07 -2.60
C ALA A 432 3.24 -3.65 -2.16
N VAL A 433 4.53 -3.36 -1.94
CA VAL A 433 4.98 -2.06 -1.44
C VAL A 433 6.26 -1.62 -2.13
N ASP A 434 6.46 -0.31 -2.20
CA ASP A 434 7.74 0.34 -2.50
C ASP A 434 8.10 1.35 -1.39
N GLY A 435 9.25 2.01 -1.49
CA GLY A 435 9.69 2.97 -0.47
C GLY A 435 8.69 4.12 -0.22
N HIS A 436 7.98 4.58 -1.26
CA HIS A 436 6.93 5.59 -1.11
C HIS A 436 5.70 5.02 -0.39
N SER A 437 5.33 3.78 -0.71
CA SER A 437 4.23 3.06 -0.05
C SER A 437 4.49 2.83 1.43
N ILE A 438 5.74 2.53 1.82
CA ILE A 438 6.12 2.45 3.23
C ILE A 438 5.90 3.79 3.96
N ASN A 439 6.19 4.92 3.32
CA ASN A 439 5.91 6.24 3.89
C ASN A 439 4.40 6.51 4.03
N ILE A 440 3.59 6.13 3.03
CA ILE A 440 2.12 6.21 3.10
C ILE A 440 1.63 5.38 4.28
N ILE A 441 2.00 4.09 4.33
CA ILE A 441 1.59 3.16 5.38
C ILE A 441 1.95 3.68 6.77
N THR A 442 3.20 4.11 6.97
CA THR A 442 3.66 4.59 8.28
C THR A 442 2.91 5.84 8.74
N ARG A 443 2.68 6.79 7.83
CA ARG A 443 1.87 7.98 8.07
C ARG A 443 0.42 7.63 8.42
N GLU A 444 -0.18 6.73 7.65
CA GLU A 444 -1.57 6.33 7.85
C GLU A 444 -1.77 5.53 9.13
N ILE A 445 -0.83 4.65 9.52
CA ILE A 445 -0.85 3.96 10.81
C ILE A 445 -0.88 4.98 11.95
N GLY A 446 0.01 6.00 11.92
CA GLY A 446 0.04 7.04 12.94
C GLY A 446 -1.27 7.85 13.02
N ALA A 447 -1.83 8.23 11.88
CA ALA A 447 -3.08 8.97 11.80
C ALA A 447 -4.28 8.15 12.34
N LEU A 448 -4.44 6.91 11.87
CA LEU A 448 -5.51 6.01 12.27
C LEU A 448 -5.40 5.65 13.77
N TYR A 449 -4.19 5.41 14.26
CA TYR A 449 -3.97 5.11 15.69
C TYR A 449 -4.32 6.29 16.60
N SER A 450 -4.18 7.51 16.09
CA SER A 450 -4.60 8.75 16.76
C SER A 450 -6.11 9.04 16.62
N GLY A 451 -6.87 8.16 15.96
CA GLY A 451 -8.32 8.31 15.74
C GLY A 451 -8.70 9.23 14.57
N GLN A 452 -7.75 9.65 13.73
CA GLN A 452 -8.05 10.46 12.54
C GLN A 452 -8.75 9.62 11.48
N LYS A 453 -9.73 10.22 10.79
CA LYS A 453 -10.38 9.61 9.63
C LYS A 453 -9.58 9.94 8.38
N LEU A 454 -9.35 8.93 7.54
CA LEU A 454 -8.65 9.08 6.27
C LEU A 454 -9.63 8.96 5.10
N THR A 455 -9.51 9.83 4.10
CA THR A 455 -10.23 9.73 2.82
C THR A 455 -9.66 8.60 1.99
N LEU A 456 -10.49 7.78 1.34
CA LEU A 456 -10.01 6.68 0.49
C LEU A 456 -9.08 7.16 -0.64
N PRO A 457 -8.08 6.37 -1.06
CA PRO A 457 -7.28 6.68 -2.25
C PRO A 457 -8.18 6.83 -3.48
N ARG A 458 -7.76 7.67 -4.44
CA ARG A 458 -8.51 7.91 -5.69
C ARG A 458 -8.52 6.68 -6.61
N LYS A 459 -7.43 5.91 -6.61
CA LYS A 459 -7.21 4.69 -7.40
C LYS A 459 -6.51 3.64 -6.56
N GLN A 460 -6.81 2.37 -6.83
CA GLN A 460 -6.15 1.22 -6.23
C GLN A 460 -5.02 0.71 -7.12
N TYR A 461 -4.14 -0.14 -6.59
CA TYR A 461 -3.02 -0.66 -7.38
C TYR A 461 -3.48 -1.53 -8.56
N ALA A 462 -4.63 -2.19 -8.44
CA ALA A 462 -5.21 -2.99 -9.53
C ALA A 462 -5.54 -2.14 -10.77
N ASP A 463 -5.96 -0.89 -10.58
CA ASP A 463 -6.21 0.04 -11.68
C ASP A 463 -4.91 0.32 -12.45
N TYR A 464 -3.82 0.57 -11.70
CA TYR A 464 -2.49 0.70 -12.26
C TYR A 464 -2.05 -0.58 -12.99
N ALA A 465 -2.23 -1.75 -12.38
CA ALA A 465 -1.81 -3.03 -12.97
C ALA A 465 -2.52 -3.31 -14.30
N ARG A 466 -3.83 -3.08 -14.39
CA ARG A 466 -4.61 -3.20 -15.64
C ARG A 466 -4.14 -2.22 -16.70
N HIS A 467 -3.92 -0.96 -16.31
CA HIS A 467 -3.44 0.05 -17.24
C HIS A 467 -2.03 -0.30 -17.76
N ALA A 468 -1.11 -0.62 -16.85
CA ALA A 468 0.28 -0.93 -17.16
C ALA A 468 0.45 -2.20 -18.00
N ALA A 469 -0.41 -3.21 -17.81
CA ALA A 469 -0.42 -4.42 -18.64
C ALA A 469 -0.74 -4.15 -20.12
N ASN A 470 -1.47 -3.07 -20.41
CA ASN A 470 -1.90 -2.71 -21.76
C ASN A 470 -1.08 -1.54 -22.37
N LEU A 471 -0.07 -1.03 -21.67
CA LEU A 471 0.77 0.06 -22.17
C LEU A 471 1.67 -0.41 -23.32
N ASN A 472 1.65 0.34 -24.41
CA ASN A 472 2.58 0.15 -25.52
C ASN A 472 3.92 0.83 -25.20
N HIS A 473 5.01 0.05 -25.25
CA HIS A 473 6.36 0.52 -24.98
C HIS A 473 7.23 0.67 -26.24
N ASN A 474 6.72 0.39 -27.44
CA ASN A 474 7.50 0.26 -28.68
C ASN A 474 8.42 1.45 -28.98
N GLU A 475 7.93 2.69 -28.86
CA GLU A 475 8.75 3.89 -29.12
C GLU A 475 9.91 4.02 -28.15
N ARG A 476 9.68 3.73 -26.86
CA ARG A 476 10.73 3.79 -25.82
C ARG A 476 11.69 2.62 -25.95
N LEU A 477 11.18 1.43 -26.28
CA LEU A 477 11.99 0.25 -26.59
C LEU A 477 12.89 0.47 -27.80
N ALA A 478 12.43 1.18 -28.85
CA ALA A 478 13.27 1.53 -29.99
C ALA A 478 14.48 2.38 -29.59
N LYS A 479 14.31 3.36 -28.69
CA LYS A 479 15.42 4.14 -28.12
C LYS A 479 16.39 3.26 -27.34
N TRP A 480 15.89 2.31 -26.55
CA TRP A 480 16.73 1.37 -25.82
C TRP A 480 17.48 0.40 -26.74
N ARG A 481 16.85 -0.07 -27.83
CA ARG A 481 17.51 -0.90 -28.86
C ARG A 481 18.71 -0.18 -29.44
N GLU A 482 18.55 1.09 -29.82
CA GLU A 482 19.65 1.91 -30.31
C GLU A 482 20.76 2.06 -29.27
N LYS A 483 20.39 2.35 -28.02
CA LYS A 483 21.35 2.62 -26.93
C LYS A 483 22.13 1.38 -26.48
N LEU A 484 21.52 0.20 -26.58
CA LEU A 484 22.10 -1.08 -26.16
C LEU A 484 22.68 -1.89 -27.33
N ASN A 485 22.55 -1.39 -28.57
CA ASN A 485 23.00 -2.10 -29.76
C ASN A 485 24.50 -2.41 -29.70
N CYS A 486 24.87 -3.67 -29.86
CA CYS A 486 26.26 -4.17 -29.87
C CYS A 486 27.11 -3.75 -28.66
N ARG A 487 26.49 -3.49 -27.50
CA ARG A 487 27.22 -3.15 -26.27
C ARG A 487 27.41 -4.36 -25.38
N GLU A 488 28.67 -4.69 -25.11
CA GLU A 488 29.05 -5.64 -24.08
C GLU A 488 29.55 -4.88 -22.84
N PHE A 489 28.88 -5.08 -21.73
CA PHE A 489 29.22 -4.42 -20.47
C PHE A 489 30.22 -5.24 -19.67
N GLN A 490 31.23 -4.57 -19.10
CA GLN A 490 32.21 -5.23 -18.27
C GLN A 490 31.66 -5.44 -16.85
N LEU A 491 31.81 -6.67 -16.33
CA LEU A 491 31.54 -6.95 -14.92
C LEU A 491 32.61 -6.33 -14.03
N LEU A 492 32.19 -5.80 -12.89
CA LEU A 492 33.12 -5.27 -11.90
C LEU A 492 33.91 -6.40 -11.23
N PRO A 493 35.19 -6.18 -10.87
CA PRO A 493 35.97 -7.16 -10.12
C PRO A 493 35.42 -7.32 -8.69
N THR A 494 35.49 -8.55 -8.19
CA THR A 494 35.04 -8.96 -6.85
C THR A 494 36.23 -9.54 -6.06
N ASP A 495 36.15 -9.54 -4.73
CA ASP A 495 37.21 -10.14 -3.89
C ASP A 495 37.22 -11.67 -3.95
N LYS A 496 36.07 -12.24 -4.30
CA LYS A 496 35.81 -13.68 -4.41
C LYS A 496 35.13 -13.93 -5.75
N SER A 497 35.45 -15.05 -6.40
CA SER A 497 34.88 -15.40 -7.70
C SER A 497 33.37 -15.57 -7.63
N ARG A 498 32.67 -15.15 -8.70
CA ARG A 498 31.25 -15.45 -8.87
C ARG A 498 31.04 -16.96 -8.98
N THR A 499 29.97 -17.45 -8.38
CA THR A 499 29.54 -18.85 -8.43
C THR A 499 28.65 -19.10 -9.65
N ALA A 500 28.39 -20.37 -9.97
CA ALA A 500 27.49 -20.81 -11.05
C ALA A 500 25.99 -20.53 -10.82
N LYS A 501 25.66 -19.98 -9.65
CA LYS A 501 24.35 -19.43 -9.32
C LYS A 501 24.54 -18.18 -8.48
N ARG A 502 23.66 -17.22 -8.65
CA ARG A 502 23.64 -16.01 -7.83
C ARG A 502 23.43 -16.34 -6.35
N THR A 503 24.12 -15.60 -5.50
CA THR A 503 23.94 -15.64 -4.05
C THR A 503 23.39 -14.31 -3.54
N TYR A 504 22.84 -14.32 -2.33
CA TYR A 504 22.12 -13.18 -1.76
C TYR A 504 22.54 -12.83 -0.35
N ASN A 505 23.60 -13.45 0.19
CA ASN A 505 24.04 -13.19 1.55
C ASN A 505 24.55 -11.75 1.68
N GLY A 506 23.80 -10.92 2.38
CA GLY A 506 24.04 -9.49 2.49
C GLY A 506 24.87 -9.11 3.70
N GLY A 507 25.68 -8.07 3.52
CA GLY A 507 26.28 -7.27 4.57
C GLY A 507 25.96 -5.81 4.32
N SER A 508 26.03 -4.98 5.36
CA SER A 508 25.85 -3.53 5.22
C SER A 508 26.91 -2.76 6.00
N ILE A 509 27.29 -1.60 5.46
CA ILE A 509 28.15 -0.62 6.12
C ILE A 509 27.47 0.74 6.02
N GLN A 510 27.48 1.51 7.12
CA GLN A 510 26.91 2.85 7.17
C GLN A 510 27.99 3.88 7.50
N LYS A 511 28.01 4.99 6.76
CA LYS A 511 28.85 6.17 7.05
C LYS A 511 28.09 7.45 6.74
N GLN A 512 28.27 8.46 7.57
CA GLN A 512 27.71 9.78 7.31
C GLN A 512 28.64 10.58 6.40
N ILE A 513 28.08 11.32 5.42
CA ILE A 513 28.84 12.32 4.66
C ILE A 513 29.16 13.48 5.60
N PRO A 514 30.45 13.82 5.83
CA PRO A 514 30.82 14.92 6.71
C PRO A 514 30.14 16.23 6.31
N THR A 515 29.65 16.99 7.28
CA THR A 515 28.93 18.26 7.04
C THR A 515 29.75 19.24 6.20
N ALA A 516 31.08 19.22 6.33
CA ALA A 516 31.99 20.03 5.51
C ALA A 516 31.82 19.80 4.00
N LEU A 517 31.49 18.56 3.58
CA LEU A 517 31.29 18.20 2.17
C LEU A 517 29.90 18.59 1.62
N GLN A 518 28.95 18.98 2.47
CA GLN A 518 27.64 19.43 1.99
C GLN A 518 27.74 20.75 1.22
N ASN A 519 28.64 21.64 1.65
CA ASN A 519 28.93 22.87 0.92
C ASN A 519 29.58 22.57 -0.45
N SER A 520 30.48 21.60 -0.50
CA SER A 520 31.10 21.10 -1.74
C SER A 520 30.05 20.59 -2.71
N LEU A 521 29.11 19.77 -2.23
CA LEU A 521 27.98 19.27 -3.02
C LEU A 521 27.14 20.42 -3.59
N ARG A 522 26.83 21.44 -2.78
CA ARG A 522 26.08 22.61 -3.25
C ARG A 522 26.81 23.34 -4.39
N ARG A 523 28.13 23.54 -4.28
CA ARG A 523 28.93 24.20 -5.32
C ARG A 523 29.03 23.36 -6.60
N LEU A 524 29.24 22.05 -6.48
CA LEU A 524 29.27 21.13 -7.64
C LEU A 524 27.94 21.13 -8.39
N ARG A 525 26.80 21.11 -7.68
CA ARG A 525 25.47 21.22 -8.30
C ARG A 525 25.31 22.52 -9.09
N GLN A 526 25.79 23.64 -8.54
CA GLN A 526 25.71 24.94 -9.20
C GLN A 526 26.63 25.01 -10.43
N ALA A 527 27.87 24.52 -10.32
CA ALA A 527 28.86 24.59 -11.39
C ALA A 527 28.48 23.76 -12.62
N ALA A 528 27.87 22.59 -12.42
CA ALA A 528 27.52 21.65 -13.49
C ALA A 528 26.00 21.53 -13.75
N ASN A 529 25.19 22.39 -13.12
CA ASN A 529 23.71 22.35 -13.17
C ASN A 529 23.14 20.92 -13.04
N CYS A 530 23.55 20.21 -12.00
CA CYS A 530 23.23 18.78 -11.81
C CYS A 530 22.68 18.47 -10.42
N THR A 531 22.17 17.26 -10.25
CA THR A 531 21.62 16.78 -8.97
C THR A 531 22.67 16.08 -8.12
N ASN A 532 22.41 15.92 -6.81
CA ASN A 532 23.27 15.08 -5.94
C ASN A 532 23.41 13.65 -6.47
N PHE A 533 22.32 13.09 -7.02
CA PHE A 533 22.35 11.76 -7.63
C PHE A 533 23.38 11.70 -8.77
N CYS A 534 23.40 12.71 -9.65
CA CYS A 534 24.40 12.80 -10.72
C CYS A 534 25.83 12.83 -10.15
N ILE A 535 26.08 13.66 -9.12
CA ILE A 535 27.40 13.76 -8.48
C ILE A 535 27.81 12.42 -7.86
N PHE A 536 26.92 11.74 -7.13
CA PHE A 536 27.24 10.47 -6.49
C PHE A 536 27.53 9.37 -7.50
N THR A 537 26.73 9.28 -8.56
CA THR A 537 26.98 8.35 -9.67
C THR A 537 28.32 8.66 -10.35
N ALA A 538 28.63 9.94 -10.59
CA ALA A 538 29.90 10.36 -11.19
C ALA A 538 31.10 9.96 -10.32
N VAL A 539 31.04 10.24 -9.02
CA VAL A 539 32.10 9.87 -8.06
C VAL A 539 32.28 8.36 -8.02
N TYR A 540 31.19 7.59 -8.00
CA TYR A 540 31.26 6.12 -7.99
C TYR A 540 31.90 5.58 -9.27
N LYS A 541 31.41 5.97 -10.46
CA LYS A 541 31.97 5.52 -11.74
C LYS A 541 33.44 5.93 -11.90
N PHE A 542 33.79 7.14 -11.48
CA PHE A 542 35.18 7.60 -11.47
C PHE A 542 36.06 6.78 -10.52
N LEU A 543 35.56 6.46 -9.32
CA LEU A 543 36.28 5.61 -8.36
C LEU A 543 36.54 4.23 -8.94
N ILE A 544 35.53 3.60 -9.57
CA ILE A 544 35.70 2.31 -10.25
C ILE A 544 36.73 2.43 -11.36
N TYR A 545 36.61 3.40 -12.27
CA TYR A 545 37.61 3.64 -13.32
C TYR A 545 39.03 3.74 -12.76
N LYS A 546 39.25 4.53 -11.71
CA LYS A 546 40.59 4.74 -11.14
C LYS A 546 41.13 3.53 -10.39
N THR A 547 40.27 2.62 -9.95
CA THR A 547 40.68 1.43 -9.19
C THR A 547 40.83 0.20 -10.09
N THR A 548 40.04 0.09 -11.16
CA THR A 548 39.97 -1.12 -11.99
C THR A 548 40.33 -0.88 -13.45
N GLY A 549 40.34 0.37 -13.92
CA GLY A 549 40.48 0.72 -15.34
C GLY A 549 39.20 0.58 -16.16
N ILE A 550 38.10 0.08 -15.57
CA ILE A 550 36.83 -0.16 -16.27
C ILE A 550 36.12 1.18 -16.52
N LEU A 551 35.78 1.45 -17.78
CA LEU A 551 35.13 2.68 -18.22
C LEU A 551 33.62 2.52 -18.45
N ASP A 552 33.21 1.35 -18.93
CA ASP A 552 31.84 1.10 -19.37
C ASP A 552 31.21 -0.06 -18.60
N PHE A 553 30.33 0.33 -17.68
CA PHE A 553 29.49 -0.58 -16.92
C PHE A 553 28.18 0.14 -16.54
N PRO A 554 27.03 -0.55 -16.57
CA PRO A 554 25.75 0.05 -16.21
C PRO A 554 25.57 0.20 -14.70
N ILE A 555 24.88 1.26 -14.30
CA ILE A 555 24.40 1.45 -12.93
C ILE A 555 22.88 1.49 -12.98
N GLY A 556 22.21 0.66 -12.20
CA GLY A 556 20.77 0.78 -12.01
C GLY A 556 20.44 1.93 -11.07
N PHE A 557 19.30 2.57 -11.28
CA PHE A 557 18.71 3.48 -10.31
C PHE A 557 17.19 3.38 -10.30
N PRO A 558 16.54 3.60 -9.14
CA PRO A 558 15.10 3.54 -9.07
C PRO A 558 14.47 4.79 -9.70
N SER A 559 13.41 4.56 -10.47
CA SER A 559 12.46 5.54 -10.98
C SER A 559 11.07 5.17 -10.48
N THR A 560 10.14 6.12 -10.51
CA THR A 560 8.75 5.87 -10.09
C THR A 560 7.82 5.95 -11.29
N LEU A 561 7.00 4.92 -11.49
CA LEU A 561 5.91 4.94 -12.49
C LEU A 561 4.58 5.40 -11.90
N ARG A 562 4.60 5.96 -10.69
CA ARG A 562 3.44 6.50 -9.99
C ARG A 562 2.99 7.82 -10.63
N THR A 563 1.71 7.91 -11.00
CA THR A 563 1.09 9.15 -11.50
C THR A 563 0.46 9.96 -10.37
N LYS A 564 0.02 11.19 -10.66
CA LYS A 564 -0.71 12.04 -9.69
C LYS A 564 -1.96 11.37 -9.12
N GLU A 565 -2.65 10.57 -9.93
CA GLU A 565 -3.85 9.83 -9.52
C GLU A 565 -3.53 8.72 -8.51
N HIS A 566 -2.31 8.19 -8.55
CA HIS A 566 -1.82 7.13 -7.67
C HIS A 566 -0.97 7.67 -6.52
N ALA A 567 -1.03 8.97 -6.20
CA ALA A 567 -0.15 9.60 -5.21
C ALA A 567 -0.24 8.96 -3.81
N ASP A 568 -1.44 8.54 -3.41
CA ASP A 568 -1.74 7.91 -2.11
C ASP A 568 -2.03 6.40 -2.21
N THR A 569 -1.76 5.77 -3.35
CA THR A 569 -1.99 4.33 -3.56
C THR A 569 -0.83 3.51 -3.01
N VAL A 570 -1.07 2.50 -2.17
CA VAL A 570 0.00 1.55 -1.78
C VAL A 570 0.24 0.56 -2.91
N GLY A 571 1.50 0.25 -3.23
CA GLY A 571 1.85 -0.70 -4.29
C GLY A 571 3.31 -0.64 -4.75
N CYS A 572 3.71 -1.59 -5.60
CA CYS A 572 5.05 -1.60 -6.21
C CYS A 572 5.09 -0.76 -7.49
N PHE A 573 5.38 0.54 -7.38
CA PHE A 573 5.50 1.44 -8.55
C PHE A 573 6.95 1.71 -8.95
N VAL A 574 7.91 1.26 -8.14
CA VAL A 574 9.33 1.43 -8.43
C VAL A 574 9.70 0.65 -9.70
N ASN A 575 10.35 1.34 -10.63
CA ASN A 575 11.03 0.70 -11.75
C ASN A 575 12.53 0.88 -11.61
N MET A 576 13.31 -0.08 -12.12
CA MET A 576 14.76 0.03 -12.14
C MET A 576 15.23 0.41 -13.54
N VAL A 577 15.88 1.56 -13.65
CA VAL A 577 16.34 2.12 -14.93
C VAL A 577 17.86 1.97 -15.05
N PRO A 578 18.37 1.38 -16.14
CA PRO A 578 19.81 1.28 -16.35
C PRO A 578 20.40 2.60 -16.82
N LEU A 579 21.53 3.00 -16.26
CA LEU A 579 22.35 4.12 -16.72
C LEU A 579 23.63 3.59 -17.37
N VAL A 580 23.65 3.60 -18.70
CA VAL A 580 24.70 2.97 -19.53
C VAL A 580 25.72 3.96 -20.10
N GLU A 581 25.81 5.18 -19.55
CA GLU A 581 26.78 6.18 -20.03
C GLU A 581 28.21 5.79 -19.62
N ALA A 582 29.09 5.54 -20.59
CA ALA A 582 30.50 5.22 -20.33
C ALA A 582 31.27 6.43 -19.76
N LEU A 583 32.25 6.18 -18.89
CA LEU A 583 33.14 7.23 -18.42
C LEU A 583 34.18 7.56 -19.50
N ASP A 584 34.31 8.83 -19.85
CA ASP A 584 35.35 9.33 -20.74
C ASP A 584 36.47 10.01 -19.93
N PRO A 585 37.68 9.42 -19.85
CA PRO A 585 38.77 9.96 -19.03
C PRO A 585 39.32 11.30 -19.52
N SER A 586 39.03 11.69 -20.77
CA SER A 586 39.50 12.94 -21.36
C SER A 586 38.65 14.15 -20.97
N CYS A 587 37.41 13.93 -20.52
CA CYS A 587 36.51 14.98 -20.07
C CYS A 587 37.04 15.72 -18.84
N THR A 588 36.67 16.99 -18.70
CA THR A 588 36.76 17.70 -17.43
C THR A 588 35.64 17.26 -16.49
N MET A 589 35.78 17.57 -15.20
CA MET A 589 34.76 17.24 -14.19
C MET A 589 33.38 17.82 -14.54
N VAL A 590 33.32 19.08 -15.01
CA VAL A 590 32.07 19.74 -15.38
C VAL A 590 31.44 19.10 -16.61
N GLN A 591 32.23 18.81 -17.66
CA GLN A 591 31.75 18.12 -18.86
C GLN A 591 31.19 16.73 -18.51
N TYR A 592 31.89 16.00 -17.64
CA TYR A 592 31.48 14.68 -17.19
C TYR A 592 30.14 14.71 -16.45
N LEU A 593 29.98 15.63 -15.48
CA LEU A 593 28.71 15.80 -14.75
C LEU A 593 27.57 16.21 -15.68
N SER A 594 27.82 17.11 -16.64
CA SER A 594 26.80 17.54 -17.61
C SER A 594 26.35 16.38 -18.50
N ARG A 595 27.29 15.58 -19.03
CA ARG A 595 26.97 14.37 -19.82
C ARG A 595 26.16 13.36 -19.02
N LEU A 596 26.56 13.10 -17.79
CA LEU A 596 25.86 12.15 -16.93
C LEU A 596 24.46 12.66 -16.53
N SER A 597 24.30 13.96 -16.32
CA SER A 597 23.00 14.60 -16.07
C SER A 597 22.06 14.42 -17.28
N ALA A 598 22.56 14.70 -18.49
CA ALA A 598 21.81 14.49 -19.73
C ALA A 598 21.42 13.02 -19.92
N ALA A 599 22.37 12.09 -19.75
CA ALA A 599 22.12 10.65 -19.87
C ALA A 599 21.10 10.14 -18.83
N THR A 600 21.11 10.69 -17.62
CA THR A 600 20.13 10.36 -16.57
C THR A 600 18.74 10.88 -16.94
N ALA A 601 18.63 12.10 -17.46
CA ALA A 601 17.36 12.67 -17.90
C ALA A 601 16.79 11.90 -19.10
N GLU A 602 17.64 11.54 -20.05
CA GLU A 602 17.27 10.71 -21.20
C GLU A 602 16.74 9.34 -20.74
N ALA A 603 17.48 8.63 -19.88
CA ALA A 603 17.08 7.33 -19.35
C ALA A 603 15.71 7.38 -18.63
N LYS A 604 15.43 8.46 -17.91
CA LYS A 604 14.11 8.71 -17.28
C LYS A 604 13.00 9.01 -18.29
N SER A 605 13.32 9.67 -19.40
CA SER A 605 12.30 9.95 -20.44
C SER A 605 11.96 8.73 -21.28
N ALA A 606 12.90 7.77 -21.39
CA ALA A 606 12.71 6.47 -22.03
C ALA A 606 12.32 5.37 -21.02
N ASP A 607 11.76 5.73 -19.86
CA ASP A 607 11.48 4.78 -18.78
C ASP A 607 10.47 3.69 -19.23
N VAL A 608 10.92 2.43 -19.14
CA VAL A 608 10.17 1.20 -19.49
C VAL A 608 10.46 0.20 -18.37
N PRO A 609 9.46 -0.59 -17.92
CA PRO A 609 9.68 -1.62 -16.93
C PRO A 609 10.87 -2.53 -17.27
N LEU A 610 11.79 -2.73 -16.33
CA LEU A 610 13.03 -3.50 -16.57
C LEU A 610 12.74 -4.89 -17.15
N ASP A 611 11.71 -5.58 -16.66
CA ASP A 611 11.34 -6.91 -17.16
C ASP A 611 10.90 -6.89 -18.63
N VAL A 612 10.21 -5.81 -19.05
CA VAL A 612 9.82 -5.61 -20.46
C VAL A 612 11.07 -5.32 -21.29
N LEU A 613 11.97 -4.48 -20.80
CA LEU A 613 13.22 -4.16 -21.47
C LEU A 613 14.11 -5.41 -21.68
N VAL A 614 14.30 -6.22 -20.64
CA VAL A 614 15.10 -7.45 -20.69
C VAL A 614 14.47 -8.48 -21.63
N SER A 615 13.15 -8.66 -21.56
CA SER A 615 12.44 -9.63 -22.39
C SER A 615 12.40 -9.24 -23.87
N ASP A 616 12.13 -7.97 -24.19
CA ASP A 616 11.98 -7.50 -25.57
C ASP A 616 13.32 -7.44 -26.31
N LEU A 617 14.38 -7.06 -25.61
CA LEU A 617 15.73 -7.00 -26.17
C LEU A 617 16.45 -8.34 -26.21
N SER A 618 15.79 -9.43 -25.78
CA SER A 618 16.38 -10.77 -25.66
C SER A 618 17.73 -10.76 -24.93
N ILE A 619 17.83 -9.95 -23.86
CA ILE A 619 19.08 -9.86 -23.09
C ILE A 619 19.31 -11.21 -22.42
N GLU A 620 20.46 -11.81 -22.70
CA GLU A 620 20.82 -13.12 -22.16
C GLU A 620 20.77 -13.08 -20.62
N ARG A 621 20.05 -14.05 -20.05
CA ARG A 621 19.97 -14.23 -18.60
C ARG A 621 21.08 -15.19 -18.20
N ASP A 622 22.10 -14.64 -17.56
CA ASP A 622 23.12 -15.43 -16.87
C ASP A 622 22.66 -15.66 -15.42
N ASP A 623 22.55 -16.93 -15.01
CA ASP A 623 22.17 -17.32 -13.64
C ASP A 623 23.15 -16.80 -12.57
N ASN A 624 24.34 -16.32 -12.98
CA ASN A 624 25.39 -15.82 -12.10
C ASN A 624 25.25 -14.33 -11.75
N VAL A 625 24.56 -13.54 -12.58
CA VAL A 625 24.52 -12.07 -12.45
C VAL A 625 23.13 -11.51 -12.71
N SER A 626 22.83 -10.33 -12.14
CA SER A 626 21.61 -9.62 -12.50
C SER A 626 21.69 -9.08 -13.94
N PRO A 627 20.56 -9.05 -14.67
CA PRO A 627 20.53 -8.54 -16.03
C PRO A 627 20.88 -7.05 -16.06
N LEU A 628 21.63 -6.64 -17.08
CA LEU A 628 22.09 -5.28 -17.37
C LEU A 628 23.04 -4.62 -16.35
N PHE A 629 22.76 -4.63 -15.05
CA PHE A 629 23.59 -3.98 -14.04
C PHE A 629 23.72 -4.79 -12.77
N GLN A 630 24.90 -4.72 -12.15
CA GLN A 630 25.21 -5.40 -10.88
C GLN A 630 25.26 -4.42 -9.69
N VAL A 631 25.27 -3.12 -9.98
CA VAL A 631 25.33 -2.04 -8.98
C VAL A 631 24.07 -1.20 -9.06
N LEU A 632 23.44 -0.95 -7.92
CA LEU A 632 22.29 -0.06 -7.78
C LEU A 632 22.67 1.17 -6.95
N LEU A 633 22.36 2.37 -7.44
CA LEU A 633 22.49 3.63 -6.69
C LEU A 633 21.10 4.20 -6.40
N VAL A 634 20.84 4.48 -5.13
CA VAL A 634 19.53 4.95 -4.64
C VAL A 634 19.73 6.25 -3.86
N LEU A 635 18.94 7.28 -4.17
CA LEU A 635 18.91 8.54 -3.41
C LEU A 635 17.52 8.74 -2.83
N ASP A 636 17.39 8.57 -1.52
CA ASP A 636 16.12 8.65 -0.81
C ASP A 636 16.09 9.83 0.16
N LYS A 637 14.90 10.43 0.29
CA LYS A 637 14.59 11.34 1.38
C LYS A 637 13.92 10.53 2.50
N VAL A 638 14.56 10.48 3.66
CA VAL A 638 14.04 9.78 4.84
C VAL A 638 13.69 10.84 5.88
N GLN A 639 12.42 10.88 6.27
CA GLN A 639 12.00 11.69 7.42
C GLN A 639 11.95 10.75 8.64
N PRO A 640 12.90 10.86 9.59
CA PRO A 640 12.78 10.10 10.82
C PRO A 640 11.52 10.54 11.59
N PRO A 641 10.83 9.64 12.30
CA PRO A 641 9.70 10.03 13.14
C PRO A 641 10.14 11.04 14.20
N SER A 642 9.22 11.94 14.58
CA SER A 642 9.50 12.96 15.60
C SER A 642 9.88 12.29 16.94
N PRO A 643 10.93 12.77 17.64
CA PRO A 643 11.33 12.26 18.97
C PRO A 643 10.21 12.37 20.03
N GLU A 644 9.22 13.22 19.81
CA GLU A 644 8.12 13.49 20.74
C GLU A 644 7.19 12.28 20.96
N ASN A 645 7.23 11.26 20.09
CA ASN A 645 6.27 10.15 20.12
C ASN A 645 6.72 8.92 20.93
N ASP A 646 7.91 8.91 21.56
CA ASP A 646 8.52 7.72 22.20
C ASP A 646 8.57 6.46 21.29
N ILE A 647 8.52 6.68 19.98
CA ILE A 647 8.64 5.66 18.93
C ILE A 647 10.06 5.72 18.37
N VAL A 648 10.75 4.59 18.43
CA VAL A 648 12.11 4.44 17.90
C VAL A 648 12.08 3.42 16.77
N LEU A 649 12.46 3.83 15.56
CA LEU A 649 12.69 2.89 14.46
C LEU A 649 13.93 2.03 14.78
N LEU A 650 13.80 0.72 14.65
CA LEU A 650 14.90 -0.22 14.82
C LEU A 650 15.47 -0.63 13.45
N ASP A 651 16.80 -0.61 13.34
CA ASP A 651 17.48 -1.09 12.14
C ASP A 651 17.59 -2.61 12.17
N CYS A 652 16.53 -3.28 11.70
CA CYS A 652 16.50 -4.73 11.54
C CYS A 652 16.76 -5.12 10.08
N SER A 653 18.03 -5.20 9.70
CA SER A 653 18.44 -5.67 8.36
C SER A 653 18.02 -7.12 8.12
N THR A 654 17.50 -7.39 6.92
CA THR A 654 17.20 -8.75 6.43
C THR A 654 18.48 -9.56 6.15
N GLN A 655 19.66 -8.91 6.11
CA GLN A 655 20.94 -9.51 5.73
C GLN A 655 20.91 -10.18 4.34
N PHE A 656 20.07 -9.69 3.44
CA PHE A 656 20.10 -10.05 2.03
C PHE A 656 20.69 -8.91 1.19
N ALA A 657 21.28 -9.25 0.05
CA ALA A 657 21.75 -8.30 -0.95
C ALA A 657 21.12 -8.63 -2.31
N LYS A 658 20.21 -7.77 -2.77
CA LYS A 658 19.49 -7.96 -4.06
C LYS A 658 20.35 -7.71 -5.29
N TYR A 659 21.47 -7.01 -5.11
CA TYR A 659 22.49 -6.68 -6.10
C TYR A 659 23.88 -6.95 -5.54
N GLU A 660 24.91 -6.96 -6.38
CA GLU A 660 26.28 -7.15 -5.89
C GLU A 660 26.67 -6.03 -4.93
N GLN A 661 26.27 -4.79 -5.26
CA GLN A 661 26.36 -3.62 -4.40
C GLN A 661 25.13 -2.74 -4.58
N THR A 662 24.54 -2.28 -3.49
CA THR A 662 23.52 -1.23 -3.47
C THR A 662 23.98 -0.08 -2.60
N TRP A 663 24.11 1.09 -3.19
CA TRP A 663 24.53 2.32 -2.52
C TRP A 663 23.31 3.20 -2.25
N TYR A 664 22.86 3.22 -1.00
CA TYR A 664 21.81 4.12 -0.53
C TYR A 664 22.41 5.42 -0.01
N PHE A 665 21.99 6.53 -0.61
CA PHE A 665 22.22 7.88 -0.11
C PHE A 665 20.92 8.37 0.51
N ARG A 666 20.84 8.41 1.84
CA ARG A 666 19.63 8.79 2.58
C ARG A 666 19.81 10.19 3.16
N THR A 667 18.89 11.09 2.86
CA THR A 667 18.92 12.46 3.41
C THR A 667 17.68 12.79 4.22
N ASP A 668 17.89 13.42 5.38
CA ASP A 668 16.84 14.00 6.23
C ASP A 668 16.68 15.52 6.01
N GLY A 669 17.35 16.07 5.00
CA GLY A 669 17.43 17.50 4.71
C GLY A 669 18.54 18.26 5.44
N LYS A 670 19.11 17.70 6.51
CA LYS A 670 20.23 18.27 7.29
C LYS A 670 21.53 17.50 7.10
N SER A 671 21.43 16.20 6.91
CA SER A 671 22.54 15.27 6.77
C SER A 671 22.30 14.29 5.62
N ILE A 672 23.37 13.64 5.16
CA ILE A 672 23.31 12.59 4.16
C ILE A 672 24.10 11.40 4.71
N ASN A 673 23.43 10.25 4.83
CA ASN A 673 24.02 8.99 5.23
C ASN A 673 24.20 8.10 3.99
N ILE A 674 25.36 7.46 3.89
CA ILE A 674 25.66 6.41 2.93
C ILE A 674 25.45 5.08 3.64
N CYS A 675 24.58 4.23 3.11
CA CYS A 675 24.50 2.82 3.47
C CYS A 675 24.83 2.00 2.24
N VAL A 676 25.85 1.15 2.33
CA VAL A 676 26.20 0.22 1.25
C VAL A 676 25.82 -1.18 1.68
N GLU A 677 24.81 -1.74 1.01
CA GLU A 677 24.49 -3.16 1.06
C GLU A 677 25.31 -3.89 0.00
N TYR A 678 25.89 -5.04 0.34
CA TYR A 678 26.76 -5.78 -0.57
C TYR A 678 26.66 -7.29 -0.35
N ASN A 679 26.92 -8.04 -1.42
CA ASN A 679 26.98 -9.49 -1.36
C ASN A 679 28.30 -9.96 -0.68
N ARG A 680 28.20 -10.58 0.49
CA ARG A 680 29.34 -11.07 1.30
C ARG A 680 30.04 -12.28 0.69
N ASP A 681 29.40 -12.98 -0.23
CA ASP A 681 30.02 -14.07 -0.97
C ASP A 681 30.90 -13.55 -2.11
N LEU A 682 30.77 -12.26 -2.47
CA LEU A 682 31.57 -11.60 -3.50
C LEU A 682 32.58 -10.60 -2.92
N PHE A 683 32.23 -9.88 -1.85
CA PHE A 683 33.07 -8.83 -1.26
C PHE A 683 33.40 -9.07 0.20
N ARG A 684 34.61 -8.68 0.59
CA ARG A 684 35.06 -8.61 1.97
C ARG A 684 34.59 -7.27 2.57
N PRO A 685 34.19 -7.23 3.87
CA PRO A 685 33.76 -5.99 4.52
C PRO A 685 34.77 -4.85 4.35
N ARG A 686 36.05 -5.14 4.55
CA ARG A 686 37.16 -4.17 4.40
C ARG A 686 37.22 -3.53 3.01
N THR A 687 36.94 -4.27 1.95
CA THR A 687 36.94 -3.74 0.58
C THR A 687 35.84 -2.70 0.39
N ILE A 688 34.65 -2.97 0.93
CA ILE A 688 33.53 -2.03 0.88
C ILE A 688 33.78 -0.82 1.78
N GLU A 689 34.35 -1.00 2.98
CA GLU A 689 34.75 0.11 3.86
C GLU A 689 35.75 1.04 3.16
N ASP A 690 36.78 0.48 2.52
CA ASP A 690 37.78 1.22 1.75
C ASP A 690 37.14 1.93 0.54
N LEU A 691 36.19 1.30 -0.17
CA LEU A 691 35.44 1.93 -1.25
C LEU A 691 34.64 3.14 -0.76
N VAL A 692 33.95 3.04 0.38
CA VAL A 692 33.20 4.17 0.96
C VAL A 692 34.15 5.30 1.39
N ASP A 693 35.28 4.97 2.02
CA ASP A 693 36.28 5.98 2.40
C ASP A 693 36.91 6.67 1.20
N ARG A 694 37.17 5.92 0.12
CA ARG A 694 37.68 6.47 -1.13
C ARG A 694 36.61 7.29 -1.84
N PHE A 695 35.35 6.88 -1.80
CA PHE A 695 34.23 7.66 -2.33
C PHE A 695 34.16 9.05 -1.66
N LEU A 696 34.21 9.10 -0.33
CA LEU A 696 34.22 10.37 0.42
C LEU A 696 35.46 11.22 0.11
N PHE A 697 36.62 10.59 -0.05
CA PHE A 697 37.85 11.28 -0.43
C PHE A 697 37.76 11.89 -1.84
N VAL A 698 37.28 11.12 -2.82
CA VAL A 698 37.08 11.60 -4.20
C VAL A 698 36.07 12.74 -4.22
N LEU A 699 34.96 12.61 -3.49
CA LEU A 699 33.96 13.67 -3.37
C LEU A 699 34.57 14.97 -2.84
N SER A 700 35.46 14.88 -1.84
CA SER A 700 36.20 16.04 -1.30
C SER A 700 37.23 16.64 -2.27
N THR A 701 37.66 15.84 -3.26
CA THR A 701 38.65 16.23 -4.25
C THR A 701 38.00 16.96 -5.42
N PHE A 702 36.83 16.49 -5.88
CA PHE A 702 36.13 17.03 -7.06
C PHE A 702 35.91 18.54 -7.01
N GLU A 703 35.55 19.07 -5.83
CA GLU A 703 35.37 20.52 -5.64
C GLU A 703 36.67 21.32 -5.83
N LYS A 704 37.82 20.73 -5.51
CA LYS A 704 39.12 21.42 -5.47
C LYS A 704 39.84 21.41 -6.82
N LEU A 705 39.30 20.71 -7.80
CA LEU A 705 39.93 20.57 -9.11
C LEU A 705 39.81 21.87 -9.91
N SER A 706 40.87 22.19 -10.64
CA SER A 706 40.80 23.22 -11.67
C SER A 706 39.76 22.80 -12.73
N PRO A 707 38.97 23.74 -13.29
CA PRO A 707 38.00 23.46 -14.35
C PRO A 707 38.59 22.71 -15.56
N ASP A 708 39.87 22.94 -15.86
CA ASP A 708 40.57 22.32 -16.99
C ASP A 708 41.19 20.96 -16.66
N CYS A 709 41.11 20.52 -15.40
CA CYS A 709 41.64 19.24 -14.97
C CYS A 709 40.80 18.10 -15.57
N ARG A 710 41.46 17.20 -16.31
CA ARG A 710 40.83 16.04 -16.92
C ARG A 710 40.74 14.89 -15.93
N LEU A 711 39.72 14.05 -16.06
CA LEU A 711 39.50 12.93 -15.14
C LEU A 711 40.72 11.98 -15.05
N LYS A 712 41.36 11.68 -16.19
CA LYS A 712 42.54 10.82 -16.22
C LYS A 712 43.72 11.33 -15.40
N ASP A 713 43.83 12.63 -15.16
CA ASP A 713 44.96 13.25 -14.46
C ASP A 713 44.74 13.34 -12.94
N ILE A 714 43.52 13.07 -12.45
CA ILE A 714 43.18 13.11 -11.03
C ILE A 714 43.80 11.90 -10.30
N ALA A 715 44.61 12.14 -9.27
CA ALA A 715 45.12 11.09 -8.39
C ALA A 715 44.13 10.75 -7.26
N ILE A 716 43.93 9.47 -6.98
CA ILE A 716 43.05 8.98 -5.88
C ILE A 716 43.83 8.41 -4.68
N VAL A 717 45.15 8.48 -4.71
CA VAL A 717 46.02 7.99 -3.62
C VAL A 717 46.10 9.04 -2.53
N LYS A 718 45.75 8.67 -1.29
CA LYS A 718 45.89 9.59 -0.14
C LYS A 718 47.38 9.85 0.12
N GLN A 719 47.77 11.05 0.56
CA GLN A 719 49.19 11.34 0.84
C GLN A 719 49.83 10.38 1.85
N ILE A 720 49.08 9.93 2.85
CA ILE A 720 49.54 8.94 3.84
C ILE A 720 49.78 7.57 3.17
N GLU A 721 48.90 7.16 2.25
CA GLU A 721 49.07 5.92 1.48
C GLU A 721 50.29 6.02 0.57
N LEU A 722 50.47 7.14 -0.13
CA LEU A 722 51.65 7.40 -0.95
C LEU A 722 52.92 7.32 -0.10
N GLY A 723 52.92 7.94 1.09
CA GLY A 723 54.01 7.85 2.04
C GLY A 723 54.29 6.40 2.49
N SER A 724 53.26 5.60 2.74
CA SER A 724 53.42 4.19 3.10
C SER A 724 53.92 3.34 1.93
N ILE A 725 53.44 3.57 0.71
CA ILE A 725 53.88 2.87 -0.51
C ILE A 725 55.34 3.21 -0.78
N LEU A 726 55.70 4.50 -0.72
CA LEU A 726 57.07 4.96 -0.86
C LEU A 726 57.96 4.37 0.22
N LYS A 727 57.54 4.35 1.50
CA LYS A 727 58.30 3.72 2.60
C LYS A 727 58.48 2.21 2.42
N LYS A 728 57.44 1.47 2.02
CA LYS A 728 57.54 0.03 1.71
C LYS A 728 58.47 -0.24 0.52
N ARG A 729 58.47 0.64 -0.49
CA ARG A 729 59.38 0.56 -1.64
C ARG A 729 60.81 0.95 -1.28
N SER A 730 60.99 1.86 -0.33
CA SER A 730 62.28 2.29 0.21
C SER A 730 62.97 1.22 1.06
N ALA A 731 62.23 0.23 1.57
CA ALA A 731 62.81 -0.89 2.31
C ALA A 731 63.68 -1.82 1.43
N ASN A 732 63.60 -1.70 0.11
CA ASN A 732 64.49 -2.38 -0.84
C ASN A 732 65.74 -1.55 -1.22
N MET A 733 65.96 -0.39 -0.58
CA MET A 733 67.24 0.31 -0.65
C MET A 733 68.21 -0.36 0.33
N GLY A 734 68.57 -1.61 0.05
CA GLY A 734 69.81 -2.14 0.60
C GLY A 734 70.96 -1.26 0.09
N ASP A 735 71.99 -1.07 0.91
CA ASP A 735 73.20 -0.37 0.50
C ASP A 735 73.92 -1.26 -0.53
N ILE A 736 73.44 -1.24 -1.78
CA ILE A 736 74.05 -1.99 -2.88
C ILE A 736 75.39 -1.31 -3.10
N SER A 737 76.46 -2.05 -2.82
CA SER A 737 77.83 -1.60 -3.05
C SER A 737 77.93 -0.97 -4.43
N LYS A 738 78.46 0.26 -4.49
CA LYS A 738 78.77 0.94 -5.76
C LYS A 738 79.90 0.24 -6.52
N ALA A 739 80.58 -0.72 -5.89
CA ALA A 739 81.62 -1.50 -6.54
C ALA A 739 81.01 -2.41 -7.59
N THR A 740 81.68 -2.49 -8.74
CA THR A 740 81.32 -3.47 -9.77
C THR A 740 81.52 -4.90 -9.25
N VAL A 741 80.83 -5.87 -9.86
CA VAL A 741 81.06 -7.29 -9.55
C VAL A 741 82.54 -7.66 -9.70
N LEU A 742 83.25 -7.04 -10.66
CA LEU A 742 84.68 -7.23 -10.87
C LEU A 742 85.54 -6.66 -9.73
N GLU A 743 85.18 -5.50 -9.18
CA GLU A 743 85.88 -4.93 -8.02
C GLU A 743 85.62 -5.74 -6.74
N MET A 744 84.41 -6.28 -6.59
CA MET A 744 84.09 -7.21 -5.50
C MET A 744 84.86 -8.54 -5.66
N PHE A 745 85.00 -9.04 -6.88
CA PHE A 745 85.85 -10.19 -7.21
C PHE A 745 87.31 -9.92 -6.86
N ARG A 746 87.86 -8.76 -7.26
CA ARG A 746 89.25 -8.36 -6.98
C ARG A 746 89.55 -8.22 -5.48
N LYS A 747 88.59 -7.78 -4.67
CA LYS A 747 88.74 -7.76 -3.21
C LYS A 747 88.83 -9.15 -2.57
N ASN A 748 88.37 -10.19 -3.26
CA ASN A 748 88.43 -11.57 -2.79
C ASN A 748 89.69 -12.32 -3.22
N LEU A 749 90.53 -11.74 -4.11
CA LEU A 749 91.79 -12.36 -4.57
C LEU A 749 92.73 -12.71 -3.41
N SER A 750 92.78 -11.85 -2.39
CA SER A 750 93.62 -12.03 -1.20
C SER A 750 92.96 -12.83 -0.07
N THR A 751 91.78 -13.40 -0.31
CA THR A 751 91.06 -14.20 0.71
C THR A 751 91.39 -15.68 0.58
N THR A 752 91.17 -16.44 1.66
CA THR A 752 91.32 -17.91 1.66
C THR A 752 90.11 -18.63 1.04
N SER A 753 89.22 -17.89 0.38
CA SER A 753 88.02 -18.43 -0.27
C SER A 753 88.39 -19.12 -1.57
N PHE A 754 87.64 -20.17 -1.93
CA PHE A 754 87.88 -20.95 -3.15
C PHE A 754 86.59 -21.23 -3.89
N ILE A 755 86.69 -21.31 -5.21
CA ILE A 755 85.62 -21.71 -6.11
C ILE A 755 85.78 -23.21 -6.34
N SER A 756 84.70 -23.97 -6.15
CA SER A 756 84.72 -25.42 -6.36
C SER A 756 83.82 -25.82 -7.51
N PHE A 757 84.36 -26.59 -8.45
CA PHE A 757 83.58 -27.17 -9.54
C PHE A 757 84.08 -28.59 -9.83
N ARG A 758 83.17 -29.56 -9.85
CA ARG A 758 83.46 -30.98 -10.17
C ARG A 758 84.62 -31.62 -9.38
N GLY A 759 84.83 -31.21 -8.14
CA GLY A 759 85.89 -31.76 -7.27
C GLY A 759 87.22 -31.01 -7.35
N GLU A 760 87.38 -30.09 -8.30
CA GLU A 760 88.51 -29.18 -8.37
C GLU A 760 88.22 -27.91 -7.54
N ARG A 761 89.27 -27.35 -6.94
CA ARG A 761 89.22 -26.12 -6.16
C ARG A 761 90.23 -25.13 -6.72
N MET A 762 89.78 -23.90 -6.99
CA MET A 762 90.61 -22.82 -7.48
C MET A 762 90.48 -21.61 -6.53
N SER A 763 91.60 -20.94 -6.25
CA SER A 763 91.57 -19.66 -5.53
C SER A 763 91.00 -18.57 -6.44
N TYR A 764 90.52 -17.47 -5.84
CA TYR A 764 90.12 -16.30 -6.63
C TYR A 764 91.31 -15.71 -7.41
N GLU A 765 92.51 -15.76 -6.84
CA GLU A 765 93.77 -15.37 -7.52
C GLU A 765 94.03 -16.22 -8.76
N GLY A 766 93.93 -17.55 -8.64
CA GLY A 766 94.13 -18.46 -9.78
C GLY A 766 93.11 -18.28 -10.91
N LEU A 767 91.89 -17.80 -10.60
CA LEU A 767 90.87 -17.50 -11.60
C LEU A 767 91.04 -16.11 -12.27
N ASP A 768 91.74 -15.15 -11.65
CA ASP A 768 92.04 -13.85 -12.26
C ASP A 768 93.24 -13.93 -13.21
N GLU A 769 94.14 -14.89 -12.97
CA GLU A 769 95.30 -15.16 -13.81
C GLU A 769 94.98 -15.97 -15.08
N GLU A 770 93.87 -16.73 -15.07
CA GLU A 770 93.36 -17.53 -16.19
C GLU A 770 92.45 -16.72 -17.12
#